data_AF-A0A2T1LU18-F1
#
_entry.id   AF-A0A2T1LU18-F1
#
_cell.length_a   1.000
_cell.length_b   1.000
_cell.length_c   1.000
_cell.angle_alpha   90.00
_cell.angle_beta   90.00
_cell.angle_gamma   90.00
#
_symmetry.space_group_name_H-M   'P 1'
#
loop_
_entity.id
_entity.type
_entity.pdbx_description
1 polymer ?
#
loop_
_entity_poly.entity_id
_entity_poly.type
_entity_poly.pdbx_seq_one_letter_code
_entity_poly.pdbx_strand_id
1 'polypeptide(L)'
;MLKSHCTQTDDGLAISVKKSSFAFSDTQTFSLPSPVSEWTVGSAIASSLTEKWLTEIEDPKQIATLLNWKSYNHTEGWYVRSVDPTTGQFTNHGQFKPSSPLILDDKPQKYFSFPKGKGTEPIFAPMTLELWKAIATLNGIPIVPEDIDETRVDLGFWLWVLKHPELPISITEGAKKAACLLSNGEVGINVSGVWNGQQKGKLHPSLLPFITPGRVVKLAFDADVVVKPQVEAALIQFGSLCHHHKAQVWIVKWDLNLGKGIDDLIVNQGEKIYSEIIGNPVAYKEWLKSLSIQMPPLASKSQKPPSPDVLARSLKEKYQDKWLWDDEHKTWLEYEKKQVGVWVPVADLYISVQLNLILQARGMSGYGISYLRNLVEMLRHELYCHEWNEKKSLLPFLDGVYDSETGQFSKHCPGNHLTWVLPRNYTLLDNSWGSIDRWLDEAVGGDMHHKRLLLCFAAAVLRRRSDLQKFLHVIGLGGSGKSTLMNLLIAIVGQQNTASLDLDALNEKDAIADLFGKVLLVFPDQDSCGKQVSNFKKITGQDLLRGRKLYKDAFHFRFDGMVAITSNQPIFHAGSGRWLTRRALMVPFKQIISDHKVRDLEKEFESELSAFTHHLLSIPEQEIETVLRGIAGGQKLSPTLWESQVRSDGLAEWINEHLIFDPLAKTQIGANAREWNDDQYNPVSSTLFGSYCWSCKNTLRSPLTKENFSANLLELLTATLGWQVEKKKSNGMMVISGVRLRTSSDSDRLTVEEQLLQGGLVGIHQGNPQGDIKTLSDMAQGGQGDLFEQINQLEKEKQILLEKLRLLESEKTVLEQENNDVVNPSLASLRQTQQEIQVSFTPIASPSLEASLSEIDYSTYPHRTSSDIRAKQNKAHQCKEKMLSCHTSERLAQFKSDGGFSETEIQWVYHRLLTPAEQDQVREAANLSQLSLFEQVDYNWQKAIAAIDAELSRLGWTTAQAKEYLIAKYNKRSRQLLDNEEIIEFWQTLKNLS
;
A
#
# COMPACT_ATOMS: atom_id res chain seq x y z
N MET A 1 1.23 -31.28 6.00
CA MET A 1 2.61 -31.25 6.56
C MET A 1 3.08 -29.80 6.51
N LEU A 2 3.62 -29.17 7.54
CA LEU A 2 3.99 -29.63 8.90
C LEU A 2 3.53 -28.63 9.98
N LYS A 3 3.13 -29.12 11.17
CA LYS A 3 2.90 -28.30 12.39
C LYS A 3 4.08 -28.44 13.37
N SER A 4 5.33 -28.38 12.88
CA SER A 4 6.50 -28.94 13.59
C SER A 4 7.44 -27.94 14.28
N HIS A 5 7.17 -26.63 14.22
CA HIS A 5 8.00 -25.63 14.88
C HIS A 5 7.51 -25.38 16.32
N CYS A 6 8.43 -25.44 17.29
CA CYS A 6 8.21 -25.37 18.75
C CYS A 6 7.43 -26.55 19.38
N THR A 7 8.15 -27.52 19.95
CA THR A 7 7.81 -28.06 21.30
C THR A 7 9.09 -28.07 22.13
N GLN A 8 8.99 -27.95 23.44
CA GLN A 8 10.14 -27.95 24.35
C GLN A 8 10.83 -29.33 24.43
N THR A 9 12.06 -29.32 24.92
CA THR A 9 12.86 -30.49 25.31
C THR A 9 13.56 -30.14 26.62
N ASP A 10 13.46 -31.00 27.63
CA ASP A 10 14.16 -30.85 28.92
C ASP A 10 15.46 -31.67 28.96
N ASP A 11 16.29 -31.36 29.98
CA ASP A 11 17.52 -32.02 30.42
C ASP A 11 18.79 -31.99 29.53
N GLY A 12 19.96 -31.94 30.20
CA GLY A 12 21.28 -32.29 29.62
C GLY A 12 22.34 -31.18 29.62
N LEU A 13 23.23 -31.15 30.63
CA LEU A 13 24.46 -30.34 30.65
C LEU A 13 25.62 -31.04 29.92
N ALA A 14 26.41 -30.29 29.13
CA ALA A 14 27.80 -30.62 28.80
C ALA A 14 28.61 -29.36 28.43
N ILE A 15 29.90 -29.33 28.76
CA ILE A 15 30.83 -28.22 28.50
C ILE A 15 32.02 -28.74 27.68
N SER A 16 32.52 -27.94 26.73
CA SER A 16 33.87 -28.14 26.15
C SER A 16 34.45 -26.80 25.69
N VAL A 17 35.76 -26.59 25.91
CA VAL A 17 36.48 -25.35 25.60
C VAL A 17 37.83 -25.68 24.97
N LYS A 18 38.20 -25.01 23.87
CA LYS A 18 39.58 -24.97 23.35
C LYS A 18 39.94 -23.61 22.72
N LYS A 19 41.10 -23.08 23.10
CA LYS A 19 41.94 -22.11 22.33
C LYS A 19 42.87 -22.95 21.41
N SER A 20 43.65 -22.45 20.44
CA SER A 20 44.08 -21.11 19.94
C SER A 20 44.17 -21.16 18.37
N SER A 21 44.84 -20.33 17.55
CA SER A 21 45.91 -19.32 17.67
C SER A 21 45.98 -18.30 16.50
N PHE A 22 46.99 -17.41 16.53
CA PHE A 22 47.43 -16.44 15.49
C PHE A 22 47.93 -17.10 14.17
N ALA A 23 48.17 -16.39 13.03
CA ALA A 23 48.51 -14.96 12.83
C ALA A 23 48.14 -14.33 11.45
N PHE A 24 48.37 -13.01 11.33
CA PHE A 24 48.39 -12.07 10.17
C PHE A 24 48.74 -12.64 8.76
N SER A 25 48.33 -12.05 7.62
CA SER A 25 48.39 -10.61 7.26
C SER A 25 47.36 -10.11 6.22
N ASP A 26 47.43 -8.81 5.88
CA ASP A 26 46.35 -8.01 5.28
C ASP A 26 46.08 -8.19 3.77
N THR A 27 44.80 -8.08 3.40
CA THR A 27 44.34 -7.36 2.19
C THR A 27 42.88 -6.94 2.42
N GLN A 28 42.52 -5.68 2.13
CA GLN A 28 41.22 -5.14 2.55
C GLN A 28 40.05 -5.65 1.69
N THR A 29 39.21 -6.49 2.28
CA THR A 29 37.84 -6.75 1.80
C THR A 29 36.84 -5.99 2.69
N PHE A 30 35.75 -5.50 2.09
CA PHE A 30 34.63 -4.95 2.87
C PHE A 30 33.84 -6.10 3.51
N SER A 31 34.28 -6.53 4.68
CA SER A 31 33.57 -7.48 5.52
C SER A 31 32.29 -6.86 6.11
N LEU A 32 31.31 -7.71 6.43
CA LEU A 32 30.28 -7.34 7.38
C LEU A 32 30.95 -6.96 8.71
N PRO A 33 30.51 -5.89 9.40
CA PRO A 33 31.11 -5.49 10.67
C PRO A 33 30.99 -6.63 11.67
N SER A 34 32.11 -7.05 12.26
CA SER A 34 32.11 -8.08 13.29
C SER A 34 31.22 -7.65 14.47
N PRO A 35 30.61 -8.59 15.20
CA PRO A 35 29.85 -8.30 16.41
C PRO A 35 30.57 -7.37 17.40
N VAL A 36 31.89 -7.51 17.54
CA VAL A 36 32.73 -6.60 18.32
C VAL A 36 32.72 -5.18 17.73
N SER A 37 32.91 -5.01 16.41
CA SER A 37 32.88 -3.68 15.79
C SER A 37 31.48 -3.06 15.77
N GLU A 38 30.40 -3.86 15.74
CA GLU A 38 29.01 -3.39 15.92
C GLU A 38 28.78 -2.70 17.28
N TRP A 39 29.62 -3.00 18.29
CA TRP A 39 29.55 -2.41 19.62
C TRP A 39 30.63 -1.34 19.85
N THR A 40 31.83 -1.47 19.28
CA THR A 40 32.94 -0.52 19.53
C THR A 40 33.03 0.60 18.50
N VAL A 41 32.81 0.33 17.21
CA VAL A 41 32.94 1.32 16.14
C VAL A 41 31.65 2.14 16.05
N GLY A 42 31.75 3.44 16.34
CA GLY A 42 30.60 4.34 16.29
C GLY A 42 29.50 3.95 17.28
N SER A 43 29.86 3.58 18.50
CA SER A 43 28.90 3.21 19.57
C SER A 43 29.35 3.47 21.01
N ALA A 44 30.54 4.05 21.21
CA ALA A 44 31.07 4.49 22.51
C ALA A 44 31.07 3.44 23.65
N ILE A 45 31.18 2.16 23.30
CA ILE A 45 31.36 1.05 24.26
C ILE A 45 32.84 0.65 24.28
N ALA A 46 33.38 0.45 25.48
CA ALA A 46 34.77 0.01 25.66
C ALA A 46 34.97 -1.43 25.15
N SER A 47 35.98 -1.64 24.29
CA SER A 47 36.33 -2.97 23.75
C SER A 47 36.55 -4.01 24.86
N SER A 48 37.17 -3.60 25.98
CA SER A 48 37.43 -4.48 27.12
C SER A 48 36.14 -5.02 27.80
N LEU A 49 35.01 -4.32 27.67
CA LEU A 49 33.69 -4.81 28.09
C LEU A 49 33.04 -5.67 27.00
N THR A 50 33.08 -5.21 25.73
CA THR A 50 32.52 -5.94 24.58
C THR A 50 33.11 -7.34 24.45
N GLU A 51 34.45 -7.46 24.46
CA GLU A 51 35.19 -8.73 24.40
C GLU A 51 34.89 -9.67 25.57
N LYS A 52 34.48 -9.13 26.73
CA LYS A 52 34.15 -9.92 27.92
C LYS A 52 32.67 -10.34 27.98
N TRP A 53 31.77 -9.62 27.30
CA TRP A 53 30.32 -9.85 27.39
C TRP A 53 29.71 -10.52 26.16
N LEU A 54 30.15 -10.11 24.97
CA LEU A 54 29.64 -10.62 23.71
C LEU A 54 30.25 -12.00 23.42
N THR A 55 29.41 -12.95 23.03
CA THR A 55 29.84 -14.27 22.54
C THR A 55 29.25 -14.49 21.15
N GLU A 56 30.11 -14.68 20.16
CA GLU A 56 29.72 -15.00 18.77
C GLU A 56 29.29 -16.47 18.69
N ILE A 57 28.33 -16.78 17.80
CA ILE A 57 27.75 -18.12 17.68
C ILE A 57 27.28 -18.41 16.26
N GLU A 58 27.89 -19.44 15.65
CA GLU A 58 27.64 -19.85 14.26
C GLU A 58 26.85 -21.15 14.14
N ASP A 59 27.17 -22.16 14.96
CA ASP A 59 26.55 -23.50 14.86
C ASP A 59 25.03 -23.42 15.12
N PRO A 60 24.18 -23.69 14.11
CA PRO A 60 22.74 -23.56 14.26
C PRO A 60 22.14 -24.50 15.30
N LYS A 61 22.81 -25.61 15.66
CA LYS A 61 22.40 -26.51 16.76
C LYS A 61 22.68 -25.89 18.13
N GLN A 62 23.77 -25.13 18.26
CA GLN A 62 24.09 -24.40 19.48
C GLN A 62 23.17 -23.19 19.64
N ILE A 63 22.84 -22.48 18.56
CA ILE A 63 21.82 -21.40 18.58
C ILE A 63 20.46 -21.96 18.97
N ALA A 64 20.04 -23.10 18.39
CA ALA A 64 18.80 -23.77 18.77
C ALA A 64 18.78 -24.15 20.27
N THR A 65 19.87 -24.74 20.76
CA THR A 65 20.04 -25.09 22.19
C THR A 65 19.96 -23.86 23.09
N LEU A 66 20.71 -22.80 22.78
CA LEU A 66 20.74 -21.53 23.50
C LEU A 66 19.35 -20.91 23.63
N LEU A 67 18.62 -20.85 22.51
CA LEU A 67 17.27 -20.28 22.44
C LEU A 67 16.19 -21.15 23.09
N ASN A 68 16.48 -22.42 23.45
CA ASN A 68 15.52 -23.46 23.83
C ASN A 68 14.52 -23.79 22.68
N TRP A 69 15.05 -23.98 21.47
CA TRP A 69 14.30 -24.30 20.24
C TRP A 69 14.75 -25.66 19.68
N LYS A 70 13.86 -26.37 18.98
CA LYS A 70 14.19 -27.66 18.34
C LYS A 70 15.26 -27.59 17.25
N SER A 71 15.28 -26.48 16.54
CA SER A 71 16.06 -26.26 15.33
C SER A 71 16.09 -24.77 15.04
N TYR A 72 17.21 -24.30 14.51
CA TYR A 72 17.38 -22.95 14.05
C TYR A 72 18.04 -23.05 12.67
N ASN A 73 17.42 -22.46 11.65
CA ASN A 73 17.86 -22.48 10.25
C ASN A 73 17.87 -21.05 9.73
N HIS A 74 18.81 -20.25 10.22
CA HIS A 74 19.02 -18.85 9.79
C HIS A 74 20.49 -18.49 9.98
N THR A 75 20.86 -17.23 9.72
CA THR A 75 22.20 -16.69 9.96
C THR A 75 22.70 -16.99 11.38
N GLU A 76 24.01 -17.14 11.49
CA GLU A 76 24.82 -16.85 12.67
C GLU A 76 24.47 -15.52 13.36
N GLY A 77 25.16 -15.23 14.46
CA GLY A 77 25.05 -13.96 15.14
C GLY A 77 25.83 -13.93 16.45
N TRP A 78 25.34 -13.13 17.40
CA TRP A 78 25.97 -12.98 18.70
C TRP A 78 24.96 -13.01 19.84
N TYR A 79 25.44 -13.32 21.04
CA TYR A 79 24.63 -13.27 22.25
C TYR A 79 25.39 -12.68 23.44
N VAL A 80 24.61 -12.18 24.40
CA VAL A 80 25.07 -11.74 25.71
C VAL A 80 24.34 -12.55 26.78
N ARG A 81 25.06 -12.94 27.84
CA ARG A 81 24.49 -13.59 29.03
C ARG A 81 24.38 -12.60 30.19
N SER A 82 23.37 -12.76 31.04
CA SER A 82 23.34 -12.07 32.33
C SER A 82 24.31 -12.75 33.28
N VAL A 83 25.08 -11.94 34.01
CA VAL A 83 25.69 -12.38 35.28
C VAL A 83 24.58 -12.50 36.34
N ASP A 84 24.71 -13.39 37.30
CA ASP A 84 23.97 -13.32 38.57
C ASP A 84 24.76 -12.44 39.55
N PRO A 85 24.20 -11.29 39.99
CA PRO A 85 24.82 -10.41 40.97
C PRO A 85 25.34 -11.11 42.24
N THR A 86 24.67 -12.18 42.66
CA THR A 86 24.97 -12.93 43.89
C THR A 86 26.22 -13.78 43.71
N THR A 87 26.22 -14.70 42.74
CA THR A 87 27.33 -15.65 42.51
C THR A 87 28.46 -15.11 41.64
N GLY A 88 28.24 -14.05 40.86
CA GLY A 88 29.23 -13.47 39.96
C GLY A 88 29.55 -14.34 38.75
N GLN A 89 28.70 -15.33 38.45
CA GLN A 89 28.86 -16.24 37.33
C GLN A 89 27.81 -15.95 36.25
N PHE A 90 28.08 -16.36 35.01
CA PHE A 90 27.09 -16.25 33.94
C PHE A 90 25.91 -17.20 34.18
N THR A 91 24.71 -16.65 34.09
CA THR A 91 23.46 -17.40 34.03
C THR A 91 23.22 -17.96 32.63
N ASN A 92 22.23 -18.86 32.52
CA ASN A 92 21.70 -19.32 31.24
C ASN A 92 20.66 -18.36 30.62
N HIS A 93 20.54 -17.13 31.12
CA HIS A 93 19.59 -16.12 30.64
C HIS A 93 20.32 -15.02 29.86
N GLY A 94 19.68 -14.45 28.84
CA GLY A 94 20.31 -13.41 28.03
C GLY A 94 19.52 -12.97 26.80
N GLN A 95 20.22 -12.30 25.88
CA GLN A 95 19.70 -11.88 24.56
C GLN A 95 20.62 -12.37 23.44
N PHE A 96 20.04 -12.99 22.42
CA PHE A 96 20.69 -13.34 21.14
C PHE A 96 20.22 -12.39 20.05
N LYS A 97 21.12 -12.01 19.14
CA LYS A 97 20.86 -11.22 17.95
C LYS A 97 21.46 -11.94 16.72
N PRO A 98 20.64 -12.36 15.74
CA PRO A 98 21.16 -12.86 14.47
C PRO A 98 21.73 -11.72 13.60
N SER A 99 22.68 -12.03 12.72
CA SER A 99 23.24 -11.07 11.75
C SER A 99 22.14 -10.45 10.87
N SER A 100 21.24 -11.28 10.36
CA SER A 100 20.01 -10.84 9.67
C SER A 100 18.79 -11.04 10.57
N PRO A 101 17.84 -10.07 10.66
CA PRO A 101 16.65 -10.22 11.48
C PRO A 101 15.79 -11.41 11.05
N LEU A 102 15.23 -12.16 12.01
CA LEU A 102 14.30 -13.26 11.71
C LEU A 102 12.93 -12.68 11.36
N ILE A 103 12.29 -13.13 10.28
CA ILE A 103 10.89 -12.80 10.04
C ILE A 103 10.00 -13.76 10.86
N LEU A 104 9.18 -13.20 11.75
CA LEU A 104 8.19 -13.91 12.55
C LEU A 104 6.89 -13.10 12.58
N ASP A 105 5.76 -13.76 12.32
CA ASP A 105 4.43 -13.12 12.24
C ASP A 105 4.48 -11.83 11.37
N ASP A 106 5.11 -11.99 10.20
CA ASP A 106 5.41 -10.98 9.17
C ASP A 106 6.17 -9.73 9.65
N LYS A 107 6.94 -9.86 10.74
CA LYS A 107 7.72 -8.77 11.34
C LYS A 107 9.20 -9.17 11.55
N PRO A 108 10.15 -8.25 11.28
CA PRO A 108 11.58 -8.49 11.49
C PRO A 108 11.96 -8.41 12.98
N GLN A 109 12.02 -9.57 13.64
CA GLN A 109 12.44 -9.71 15.02
C GLN A 109 13.98 -9.70 15.12
N LYS A 110 14.52 -8.58 15.62
CA LYS A 110 15.98 -8.36 15.72
C LYS A 110 16.65 -9.02 16.94
N TYR A 111 15.91 -9.28 18.03
CA TYR A 111 16.48 -9.77 19.29
C TYR A 111 15.62 -10.87 19.92
N PHE A 112 16.26 -11.85 20.54
CA PHE A 112 15.63 -13.00 21.17
C PHE A 112 16.11 -13.17 22.62
N SER A 113 15.22 -12.92 23.58
CA SER A 113 15.48 -13.29 24.98
C SER A 113 15.49 -14.81 25.12
N PHE A 114 16.52 -15.35 25.77
CA PHE A 114 16.67 -16.78 26.02
C PHE A 114 16.81 -17.09 27.53
N PRO A 115 16.43 -18.30 27.98
CA PRO A 115 15.86 -19.41 27.21
C PRO A 115 14.34 -19.22 26.98
N LYS A 116 13.84 -19.53 25.78
CA LYS A 116 12.43 -19.35 25.44
C LYS A 116 11.51 -20.10 26.41
N GLY A 117 10.49 -19.40 26.91
CA GLY A 117 9.45 -19.95 27.77
C GLY A 117 9.66 -19.81 29.28
N LYS A 118 10.86 -19.46 29.77
CA LYS A 118 11.11 -19.31 31.23
C LYS A 118 10.84 -17.91 31.80
N GLY A 119 10.37 -16.98 30.96
CA GLY A 119 10.25 -15.55 31.28
C GLY A 119 11.42 -14.74 30.70
N THR A 120 11.36 -13.41 30.81
CA THR A 120 12.47 -12.52 30.45
C THR A 120 12.94 -11.82 31.71
N GLU A 121 14.23 -11.89 31.99
CA GLU A 121 14.86 -11.28 33.16
C GLU A 121 15.65 -10.01 32.78
N PRO A 122 15.95 -9.12 33.74
CA PRO A 122 17.00 -8.12 33.60
C PRO A 122 18.35 -8.79 33.32
N ILE A 123 19.18 -8.14 32.51
CA ILE A 123 20.52 -8.62 32.15
C ILE A 123 21.57 -7.70 32.78
N PHE A 124 22.42 -8.30 33.62
CA PHE A 124 23.57 -7.70 34.27
C PHE A 124 24.86 -8.06 33.50
N ALA A 125 25.75 -7.09 33.30
CA ALA A 125 26.98 -7.27 32.54
C ALA A 125 28.10 -7.97 33.36
N PRO A 126 29.07 -8.64 32.72
CA PRO A 126 30.40 -8.83 33.32
C PRO A 126 31.10 -7.47 33.43
N MET A 127 32.24 -7.41 34.12
CA MET A 127 32.92 -6.14 34.39
C MET A 127 34.44 -6.24 34.25
N THR A 128 35.08 -5.13 33.89
CA THR A 128 36.54 -4.96 33.91
C THR A 128 36.94 -4.06 35.08
N LEU A 129 38.13 -4.31 35.65
CA LEU A 129 38.62 -3.52 36.78
C LEU A 129 38.90 -2.05 36.40
N GLU A 130 39.15 -1.80 35.11
CA GLU A 130 39.27 -0.47 34.50
C GLU A 130 37.96 0.33 34.61
N LEU A 131 36.86 -0.18 34.03
CA LEU A 131 35.56 0.50 34.06
C LEU A 131 35.00 0.61 35.47
N TRP A 132 35.17 -0.42 36.30
CA TRP A 132 34.78 -0.34 37.70
C TRP A 132 35.56 0.75 38.45
N LYS A 133 36.88 0.88 38.25
CA LYS A 133 37.66 1.99 38.81
C LYS A 133 37.18 3.35 38.31
N ALA A 134 36.77 3.47 37.04
CA ALA A 134 36.19 4.70 36.51
C ALA A 134 34.87 5.07 37.21
N ILE A 135 33.92 4.13 37.31
CA ILE A 135 32.64 4.30 38.02
C ILE A 135 32.87 4.66 39.50
N ALA A 136 33.76 3.94 40.17
CA ALA A 136 34.14 4.17 41.57
C ALA A 136 34.74 5.57 41.80
N THR A 137 35.65 5.99 40.92
CA THR A 137 36.28 7.32 40.97
C THR A 137 35.26 8.42 40.72
N LEU A 138 34.40 8.29 39.71
CA LEU A 138 33.37 9.27 39.35
C LEU A 138 32.33 9.48 40.47
N ASN A 139 31.99 8.42 41.21
CA ASN A 139 31.04 8.46 42.31
C ASN A 139 31.70 8.70 43.69
N GLY A 140 33.03 8.78 43.77
CA GLY A 140 33.77 9.03 45.01
C GLY A 140 33.76 7.87 46.02
N ILE A 141 33.48 6.63 45.58
CA ILE A 141 33.39 5.45 46.45
C ILE A 141 34.62 4.55 46.21
N PRO A 142 35.43 4.24 47.24
CA PRO A 142 36.60 3.38 47.06
C PRO A 142 36.22 1.93 46.78
N ILE A 143 37.10 1.24 46.06
CA ILE A 143 37.12 -0.23 45.97
C ILE A 143 38.21 -0.69 46.93
N VAL A 144 37.88 -1.56 47.89
CA VAL A 144 38.91 -2.19 48.76
C VAL A 144 39.35 -3.54 48.16
N PRO A 145 40.55 -4.06 48.48
CA PRO A 145 41.02 -5.34 47.94
C PRO A 145 40.04 -6.49 48.16
N GLU A 146 39.31 -6.47 49.28
CA GLU A 146 38.32 -7.49 49.66
C GLU A 146 37.01 -7.43 48.86
N ASP A 147 36.78 -6.36 48.08
CA ASP A 147 35.66 -6.29 47.13
C ASP A 147 35.97 -7.04 45.81
N ILE A 148 37.26 -7.24 45.49
CA ILE A 148 37.73 -7.77 44.21
C ILE A 148 37.92 -9.29 44.30
N ASP A 149 37.15 -10.03 43.51
CA ASP A 149 37.25 -11.49 43.38
C ASP A 149 37.41 -11.88 41.91
N GLU A 150 38.65 -12.18 41.51
CA GLU A 150 39.01 -12.56 40.15
C GLU A 150 38.39 -13.88 39.67
N THR A 151 37.77 -14.68 40.56
CA THR A 151 37.04 -15.90 40.16
C THR A 151 35.66 -15.61 39.57
N ARG A 152 35.16 -14.37 39.71
CA ARG A 152 33.88 -13.90 39.19
C ARG A 152 34.02 -13.18 37.86
N VAL A 153 33.04 -13.34 36.95
CA VAL A 153 33.04 -12.63 35.67
C VAL A 153 32.71 -11.13 35.81
N ASP A 154 32.09 -10.72 36.91
CA ASP A 154 31.93 -9.31 37.31
C ASP A 154 33.06 -8.79 38.22
N LEU A 155 34.05 -9.60 38.57
CA LEU A 155 35.12 -9.30 39.53
C LEU A 155 34.63 -8.92 40.95
N GLY A 156 33.34 -9.08 41.28
CA GLY A 156 32.72 -8.54 42.50
C GLY A 156 31.88 -7.27 42.31
N PHE A 157 31.90 -6.65 41.13
CA PHE A 157 31.23 -5.38 40.84
C PHE A 157 29.77 -5.31 41.29
N TRP A 158 28.95 -6.33 41.02
CA TRP A 158 27.53 -6.26 41.40
C TRP A 158 27.29 -6.44 42.89
N LEU A 159 28.17 -7.15 43.62
CA LEU A 159 28.13 -7.16 45.09
C LEU A 159 28.49 -5.80 45.66
N TRP A 160 29.50 -5.12 45.09
CA TRP A 160 29.85 -3.74 45.46
C TRP A 160 28.71 -2.76 45.14
N VAL A 161 28.04 -2.88 43.98
CA VAL A 161 26.82 -2.11 43.69
C VAL A 161 25.71 -2.40 44.71
N LEU A 162 25.52 -3.65 45.14
CA LEU A 162 24.51 -3.98 46.17
C LEU A 162 24.87 -3.46 47.57
N LYS A 163 26.17 -3.41 47.90
CA LYS A 163 26.75 -2.89 49.15
C LYS A 163 26.61 -1.37 49.29
N HIS A 164 26.59 -0.63 48.18
CA HIS A 164 26.59 0.83 48.12
C HIS A 164 25.27 1.42 47.58
N PRO A 165 24.16 1.44 48.36
CA PRO A 165 22.86 1.97 47.95
C PRO A 165 22.88 3.46 47.52
N GLU A 166 23.89 4.21 47.94
CA GLU A 166 24.18 5.58 47.52
C GLU A 166 24.50 5.71 46.02
N LEU A 167 25.01 4.65 45.37
CA LEU A 167 25.28 4.66 43.93
C LEU A 167 23.98 4.84 43.12
N PRO A 168 23.94 5.80 42.18
CA PRO A 168 22.94 5.83 41.12
C PRO A 168 23.01 4.57 40.26
N ILE A 169 21.84 4.08 39.83
CA ILE A 169 21.73 3.06 38.79
C ILE A 169 20.90 3.56 37.61
N SER A 170 21.27 3.14 36.41
CA SER A 170 20.67 3.57 35.15
C SER A 170 20.07 2.37 34.41
N ILE A 171 18.75 2.39 34.17
CA ILE A 171 18.01 1.25 33.61
C ILE A 171 17.48 1.58 32.20
N THR A 172 17.73 0.69 31.24
CA THR A 172 17.47 0.89 29.80
C THR A 172 17.02 -0.40 29.12
N GLU A 173 16.38 -0.33 27.95
CA GLU A 173 16.02 -1.50 27.12
C GLU A 173 17.05 -1.80 26.03
N GLY A 174 17.85 -2.86 26.25
CA GLY A 174 18.84 -3.38 25.33
C GLY A 174 20.24 -3.45 25.95
N ALA A 175 20.95 -4.56 25.72
CA ALA A 175 22.27 -4.79 26.30
C ALA A 175 23.33 -3.78 25.82
N LYS A 176 23.26 -3.36 24.55
CA LYS A 176 24.18 -2.38 23.95
C LYS A 176 24.12 -1.02 24.67
N LYS A 177 22.91 -0.53 24.99
CA LYS A 177 22.70 0.68 25.80
C LYS A 177 23.23 0.54 27.23
N ALA A 178 23.03 -0.62 27.86
CA ALA A 178 23.59 -0.88 29.19
C ALA A 178 25.13 -0.92 29.16
N ALA A 179 25.74 -1.47 28.10
CA ALA A 179 27.18 -1.44 27.89
C ALA A 179 27.71 -0.02 27.62
N CYS A 180 26.94 0.81 26.91
CA CYS A 180 27.26 2.22 26.68
C CYS A 180 27.27 2.98 28.02
N LEU A 181 26.24 2.83 28.86
CA LEU A 181 26.20 3.40 30.21
C LEU A 181 27.42 2.98 31.04
N LEU A 182 27.71 1.67 31.12
CA LEU A 182 28.83 1.12 31.89
C LEU A 182 30.21 1.57 31.37
N SER A 183 30.35 1.80 30.07
CA SER A 183 31.58 2.33 29.46
C SER A 183 31.79 3.81 29.76
N ASN A 184 30.71 4.55 30.05
CA ASN A 184 30.70 5.99 30.27
C ASN A 184 30.26 6.33 31.71
N GLY A 185 30.74 5.55 32.69
CA GLY A 185 30.69 5.87 34.12
C GLY A 185 29.37 5.60 34.86
N GLU A 186 28.33 5.11 34.19
CA GLU A 186 26.99 4.87 34.75
C GLU A 186 26.73 3.38 35.04
N VAL A 187 26.07 3.05 36.16
CA VAL A 187 25.74 1.65 36.49
C VAL A 187 24.53 1.16 35.67
N GLY A 188 24.81 0.75 34.43
CA GLY A 188 23.83 0.32 33.43
C GLY A 188 23.23 -1.08 33.66
N ILE A 189 21.90 -1.17 33.71
CA ILE A 189 21.14 -2.44 33.78
C ILE A 189 20.18 -2.52 32.60
N ASN A 190 20.18 -3.65 31.88
CA ASN A 190 19.27 -3.90 30.75
C ASN A 190 17.98 -4.57 31.24
N VAL A 191 16.82 -3.93 31.09
CA VAL A 191 15.52 -4.62 31.10
C VAL A 191 15.14 -4.97 29.66
N SER A 192 15.16 -6.26 29.32
CA SER A 192 15.11 -6.73 27.92
C SER A 192 13.74 -6.53 27.24
N GLY A 193 13.39 -5.27 26.96
CA GLY A 193 12.07 -4.81 26.52
C GLY A 193 11.36 -3.98 27.60
N VAL A 194 10.73 -2.87 27.21
CA VAL A 194 10.25 -1.78 28.11
C VAL A 194 9.34 -2.22 29.26
N TRP A 195 8.57 -3.30 29.10
CA TRP A 195 7.67 -3.83 30.12
C TRP A 195 8.34 -4.80 31.11
N ASN A 196 9.57 -5.27 30.84
CA ASN A 196 10.22 -6.36 31.57
C ASN A 196 10.95 -5.93 32.85
N GLY A 197 10.86 -4.66 33.23
CA GLY A 197 11.16 -4.20 34.60
C GLY A 197 10.16 -4.70 35.65
N GLN A 198 9.04 -5.31 35.25
CA GLN A 198 8.02 -5.87 36.14
C GLN A 198 7.67 -7.33 35.81
N GLN A 199 7.14 -8.03 36.82
CA GLN A 199 6.52 -9.34 36.68
C GLN A 199 5.14 -9.34 37.36
N LYS A 200 4.07 -9.63 36.62
CA LYS A 200 2.68 -9.70 37.11
C LYS A 200 2.22 -8.47 37.94
N GLY A 201 2.60 -7.25 37.51
CA GLY A 201 2.20 -6.01 38.18
C GLY A 201 3.03 -5.63 39.41
N LYS A 202 4.16 -6.32 39.66
CA LYS A 202 5.14 -6.02 40.71
C LYS A 202 6.52 -5.82 40.09
N LEU A 203 7.42 -5.11 40.78
CA LEU A 203 8.83 -4.99 40.38
C LEU A 203 9.47 -6.38 40.16
N HIS A 204 10.29 -6.55 39.11
CA HIS A 204 10.91 -7.85 38.81
C HIS A 204 11.76 -8.35 39.98
N PRO A 205 11.71 -9.65 40.38
CA PRO A 205 12.43 -10.16 41.53
C PRO A 205 13.93 -9.81 41.54
N SER A 206 14.62 -10.02 40.42
CA SER A 206 16.06 -9.71 40.25
C SER A 206 16.40 -8.20 40.35
N LEU A 207 15.40 -7.29 40.32
CA LEU A 207 15.59 -5.85 40.58
C LEU A 207 15.33 -5.45 42.03
N LEU A 208 14.62 -6.27 42.83
CA LEU A 208 14.31 -5.95 44.23
C LEU A 208 15.55 -5.61 45.08
N PRO A 209 16.71 -6.29 44.95
CA PRO A 209 17.93 -5.93 45.68
C PRO A 209 18.53 -4.58 45.27
N PHE A 210 18.24 -4.12 44.04
CA PHE A 210 18.79 -2.88 43.49
C PHE A 210 17.92 -1.65 43.77
N ILE A 211 16.59 -1.83 43.80
CA ILE A 211 15.63 -0.74 44.01
C ILE A 211 15.33 -0.58 45.52
N THR A 212 16.28 0.01 46.22
CA THR A 212 16.24 0.21 47.68
C THR A 212 15.74 1.63 48.06
N PRO A 213 15.25 1.82 49.30
CA PRO A 213 14.85 3.14 49.78
C PRO A 213 15.98 4.18 49.70
N GLY A 214 15.69 5.34 49.10
CA GLY A 214 16.63 6.45 48.99
C GLY A 214 17.60 6.39 47.81
N ARG A 215 17.86 5.23 47.21
CA ARG A 215 18.73 5.10 46.02
C ARG A 215 18.23 5.89 44.82
N VAL A 216 19.15 6.48 44.07
CA VAL A 216 18.87 7.14 42.77
C VAL A 216 18.72 6.08 41.67
N VAL A 217 17.60 6.12 40.95
CA VAL A 217 17.28 5.23 39.83
C VAL A 217 16.93 6.10 38.62
N LYS A 218 17.85 6.20 37.66
CA LYS A 218 17.62 6.85 36.36
C LYS A 218 16.98 5.83 35.42
N LEU A 219 15.89 6.20 34.74
CA LEU A 219 15.32 5.43 33.64
C LEU A 219 15.72 6.12 32.33
N ALA A 220 16.51 5.40 31.52
CA ALA A 220 17.16 5.87 30.30
C ALA A 220 16.71 5.02 29.10
N PHE A 221 15.41 5.10 28.80
CA PHE A 221 14.79 4.38 27.69
C PHE A 221 14.93 5.18 26.38
N ASP A 222 14.73 4.55 25.22
CA ASP A 222 14.68 5.19 23.89
C ASP A 222 13.91 6.53 23.91
N ALA A 223 14.42 7.56 23.21
CA ALA A 223 13.75 8.88 23.12
C ALA A 223 12.34 8.84 22.49
N ASP A 224 11.96 7.72 21.88
CA ASP A 224 10.60 7.51 21.38
C ASP A 224 9.52 7.42 22.48
N VAL A 225 9.90 7.51 23.77
CA VAL A 225 9.05 7.95 24.90
C VAL A 225 8.13 9.12 24.54
N VAL A 226 8.63 10.11 23.79
CA VAL A 226 7.86 11.33 23.43
C VAL A 226 6.81 11.04 22.33
N VAL A 227 6.95 9.95 21.59
CA VAL A 227 6.17 9.64 20.37
C VAL A 227 5.30 8.39 20.53
N LYS A 228 5.64 7.47 21.43
CA LYS A 228 4.99 6.15 21.59
C LYS A 228 4.30 6.03 22.96
N PRO A 229 2.96 6.12 23.03
CA PRO A 229 2.20 5.94 24.28
C PRO A 229 2.43 4.62 25.02
N GLN A 230 2.90 3.57 24.33
CA GLN A 230 3.24 2.29 24.98
C GLN A 230 4.54 2.38 25.81
N VAL A 231 5.51 3.18 25.38
CA VAL A 231 6.80 3.36 26.08
C VAL A 231 6.62 4.33 27.25
N GLU A 232 5.85 5.41 27.04
CA GLU A 232 5.39 6.29 28.13
C GLU A 232 4.64 5.49 29.21
N ALA A 233 3.64 4.67 28.85
CA ALA A 233 2.88 3.86 29.81
C ALA A 233 3.77 2.85 30.56
N ALA A 234 4.77 2.27 29.91
CA ALA A 234 5.75 1.39 30.55
C ALA A 234 6.59 2.14 31.58
N LEU A 235 7.12 3.32 31.25
CA LEU A 235 7.86 4.17 32.19
C LEU A 235 7.01 4.67 33.35
N ILE A 236 5.73 5.03 33.12
CA ILE A 236 4.80 5.40 34.21
C ILE A 236 4.62 4.22 35.16
N GLN A 237 4.35 3.01 34.66
CA GLN A 237 4.16 1.86 35.55
C GLN A 237 5.45 1.48 36.27
N PHE A 238 6.59 1.40 35.56
CA PHE A 238 7.86 0.98 36.13
C PHE A 238 8.42 2.01 37.12
N GLY A 239 8.37 3.30 36.80
CA GLY A 239 8.72 4.38 37.72
C GLY A 239 7.82 4.41 38.96
N SER A 240 6.51 4.13 38.81
CA SER A 240 5.60 3.99 39.96
C SER A 240 5.94 2.79 40.86
N LEU A 241 6.41 1.68 40.29
CA LEU A 241 6.86 0.51 41.06
C LEU A 241 8.15 0.84 41.83
N CYS A 242 9.14 1.44 41.17
CA CYS A 242 10.38 1.85 41.82
C CYS A 242 10.14 2.90 42.92
N HIS A 243 9.21 3.84 42.72
CA HIS A 243 8.85 4.80 43.74
C HIS A 243 8.07 4.18 44.92
N HIS A 244 7.28 3.11 44.69
CA HIS A 244 6.63 2.35 45.77
C HIS A 244 7.67 1.66 46.68
N HIS A 245 8.79 1.21 46.12
CA HIS A 245 9.95 0.71 46.85
C HIS A 245 10.82 1.82 47.48
N LYS A 246 10.34 3.08 47.46
CA LYS A 246 10.96 4.29 48.04
C LYS A 246 12.27 4.73 47.37
N ALA A 247 12.55 4.28 46.16
CA ALA A 247 13.66 4.81 45.37
C ALA A 247 13.37 6.25 44.89
N GLN A 248 14.45 7.02 44.68
CA GLN A 248 14.44 8.32 44.02
C GLN A 248 14.49 8.09 42.51
N VAL A 249 13.32 8.12 41.85
CA VAL A 249 13.22 7.83 40.41
C VAL A 249 13.37 9.10 39.58
N TRP A 250 14.20 9.02 38.55
CA TRP A 250 14.50 10.09 37.60
C TRP A 250 14.36 9.57 36.16
N ILE A 251 14.03 10.44 35.22
CA ILE A 251 13.80 10.11 33.81
C ILE A 251 14.82 10.88 32.97
N VAL A 252 15.70 10.16 32.29
CA VAL A 252 16.62 10.73 31.30
C VAL A 252 15.81 11.00 30.02
N LYS A 253 16.01 12.16 29.40
CA LYS A 253 15.29 12.56 28.18
C LYS A 253 16.19 13.37 27.25
N TRP A 254 15.96 13.21 25.96
CA TRP A 254 16.56 14.00 24.90
C TRP A 254 15.60 14.06 23.71
N ASP A 255 15.88 14.93 22.74
CA ASP A 255 15.12 15.01 21.50
C ASP A 255 15.46 13.80 20.60
N LEU A 256 14.43 13.16 20.03
CA LEU A 256 14.56 11.97 19.19
C LEU A 256 15.47 12.19 17.97
N ASN A 257 15.59 13.43 17.48
CA ASN A 257 16.47 13.80 16.37
C ASN A 257 17.96 13.73 16.72
N LEU A 258 18.33 13.71 18.02
CA LEU A 258 19.72 13.61 18.47
C LEU A 258 20.25 12.16 18.43
N GLY A 259 19.36 11.17 18.42
CA GLY A 259 19.65 9.74 18.48
C GLY A 259 18.48 8.99 19.11
N LYS A 260 18.18 7.77 18.68
CA LYS A 260 17.01 7.04 19.19
C LYS A 260 17.34 6.36 20.52
N GLY A 261 18.39 5.54 20.54
CA GLY A 261 18.99 5.00 21.74
C GLY A 261 19.99 5.96 22.38
N ILE A 262 20.37 5.68 23.64
CA ILE A 262 21.42 6.44 24.33
C ILE A 262 22.82 6.13 23.76
N ASP A 263 22.98 4.95 23.16
CA ASP A 263 24.12 4.56 22.34
C ASP A 263 24.19 5.33 21.01
N ASP A 264 23.05 5.62 20.36
CA ASP A 264 23.03 6.54 19.21
C ASP A 264 23.38 7.98 19.63
N LEU A 265 22.83 8.45 20.76
CA LEU A 265 22.97 9.83 21.24
C LEU A 265 24.43 10.25 21.42
N ILE A 266 25.23 9.46 22.14
CA ILE A 266 26.63 9.79 22.43
C ILE A 266 27.51 9.75 21.17
N VAL A 267 27.13 8.96 20.16
CA VAL A 267 27.84 8.88 18.87
C VAL A 267 27.54 10.11 18.01
N ASN A 268 26.27 10.50 17.94
CA ASN A 268 25.82 11.61 17.11
C ASN A 268 26.20 12.99 17.70
N GLN A 269 26.22 13.10 19.04
CA GLN A 269 26.36 14.40 19.75
C GLN A 269 27.63 14.52 20.61
N GLY A 270 28.36 13.42 20.79
CA GLY A 270 29.57 13.36 21.60
C GLY A 270 29.34 13.29 23.12
N GLU A 271 30.42 12.94 23.83
CA GLU A 271 30.48 12.76 25.29
C GLU A 271 29.92 13.95 26.09
N LYS A 272 30.14 15.19 25.63
CA LYS A 272 29.67 16.41 26.32
C LYS A 272 28.15 16.48 26.40
N ILE A 273 27.45 16.30 25.28
CA ILE A 273 25.99 16.39 25.23
C ILE A 273 25.35 15.17 25.93
N TYR A 274 25.95 13.98 25.79
CA TYR A 274 25.60 12.81 26.61
C TYR A 274 25.68 13.11 28.11
N SER A 275 26.79 13.71 28.58
CA SER A 275 27.01 14.03 29.99
C SER A 275 26.05 15.10 30.51
N GLU A 276 25.71 16.11 29.70
CA GLU A 276 24.69 17.11 30.03
C GLU A 276 23.30 16.47 30.20
N ILE A 277 22.94 15.51 29.35
CA ILE A 277 21.66 14.79 29.38
C ILE A 277 21.57 13.79 30.55
N ILE A 278 22.64 13.02 30.80
CA ILE A 278 22.72 12.06 31.91
C ILE A 278 22.89 12.73 33.28
N GLY A 279 23.49 13.93 33.31
CA GLY A 279 23.64 14.77 34.50
C GLY A 279 22.39 15.56 34.88
N ASN A 280 21.48 15.84 33.93
CA ASN A 280 20.26 16.63 34.14
C ASN A 280 18.95 15.85 33.88
N PRO A 281 18.71 14.70 34.53
CA PRO A 281 17.46 13.95 34.35
C PRO A 281 16.30 14.64 35.08
N VAL A 282 15.07 14.47 34.58
CA VAL A 282 13.86 15.06 35.18
C VAL A 282 13.37 14.17 36.32
N ALA A 283 13.07 14.73 37.50
CA ALA A 283 12.52 13.94 38.60
C ALA A 283 11.19 13.28 38.18
N TYR A 284 10.97 12.00 38.51
CA TYR A 284 9.78 11.25 38.06
C TYR A 284 8.46 11.97 38.39
N LYS A 285 8.36 12.61 39.57
CA LYS A 285 7.18 13.40 39.99
C LYS A 285 6.99 14.70 39.20
N GLU A 286 8.03 15.23 38.60
CA GLU A 286 8.01 16.45 37.78
C GLU A 286 7.74 16.11 36.32
N TRP A 287 8.27 14.98 35.84
CA TRP A 287 7.84 14.40 34.57
C TRP A 287 6.34 14.06 34.57
N LEU A 288 5.80 13.41 35.61
CA LEU A 288 4.35 13.17 35.71
C LEU A 288 3.53 14.46 35.68
N LYS A 289 4.04 15.57 36.24
CA LYS A 289 3.41 16.91 36.10
C LYS A 289 3.55 17.45 34.67
N SER A 290 4.68 17.24 34.00
CA SER A 290 4.85 17.70 32.60
C SER A 290 3.93 16.97 31.63
N LEU A 291 3.48 15.75 31.95
CA LEU A 291 2.42 15.02 31.24
C LEU A 291 1.00 15.54 31.54
N SER A 292 0.83 16.45 32.50
CA SER A 292 -0.47 16.93 32.99
C SER A 292 -0.49 18.45 33.16
N ILE A 293 -0.68 19.17 32.05
CA ILE A 293 -0.89 20.62 32.03
C ILE A 293 -2.02 20.99 33.01
N GLN A 294 -1.70 21.92 33.93
CA GLN A 294 -2.52 22.41 35.05
C GLN A 294 -2.86 21.42 36.19
N MET A 295 -1.97 21.33 37.19
CA MET A 295 -2.27 20.81 38.53
C MET A 295 -1.82 21.82 39.62
N PRO A 296 -2.70 22.24 40.57
CA PRO A 296 -2.32 23.04 41.73
C PRO A 296 -1.36 22.28 42.69
N PRO A 297 -0.68 22.97 43.63
CA PRO A 297 0.24 22.32 44.56
C PRO A 297 -0.46 21.35 45.53
N LEU A 298 0.22 20.24 45.87
CA LEU A 298 -0.33 19.17 46.69
C LEU A 298 -0.60 19.63 48.14
N ALA A 299 -1.79 19.29 48.66
CA ALA A 299 -2.14 19.48 50.06
C ALA A 299 -1.40 18.48 50.98
N SER A 300 -0.99 18.95 52.17
CA SER A 300 -0.03 18.27 53.05
C SER A 300 -0.60 17.19 53.99
N LYS A 301 -1.78 16.63 53.69
CA LYS A 301 -2.40 15.54 54.48
C LYS A 301 -3.04 14.49 53.57
N SER A 302 -2.62 13.24 53.71
CA SER A 302 -3.14 12.15 52.88
C SER A 302 -4.57 11.76 53.27
N GLN A 303 -5.53 12.03 52.41
CA GLN A 303 -6.92 11.64 52.62
C GLN A 303 -7.22 10.30 51.94
N LYS A 304 -8.15 9.50 52.50
CA LYS A 304 -8.77 8.43 51.72
C LYS A 304 -9.72 9.06 50.69
N PRO A 305 -9.80 8.54 49.46
CA PRO A 305 -10.73 9.08 48.49
C PRO A 305 -12.19 8.79 48.90
N PRO A 306 -13.15 9.63 48.44
CA PRO A 306 -14.58 9.35 48.60
C PRO A 306 -14.99 8.12 47.78
N SER A 307 -16.25 7.68 47.85
CA SER A 307 -16.73 6.57 47.03
C SER A 307 -16.60 6.87 45.52
N PRO A 308 -16.40 5.84 44.66
CA PRO A 308 -16.14 6.06 43.23
C PRO A 308 -17.23 6.85 42.51
N ASP A 309 -18.49 6.72 42.91
CA ASP A 309 -19.63 7.42 42.34
C ASP A 309 -19.63 8.93 42.68
N VAL A 310 -19.30 9.29 43.93
CA VAL A 310 -19.16 10.68 44.37
C VAL A 310 -17.98 11.35 43.66
N LEU A 311 -16.87 10.61 43.51
CA LEU A 311 -15.73 11.11 42.76
C LEU A 311 -16.06 11.28 41.27
N ALA A 312 -16.74 10.31 40.64
CA ALA A 312 -17.10 10.35 39.22
C ALA A 312 -17.96 11.58 38.88
N ARG A 313 -18.99 11.91 39.68
CA ARG A 313 -19.77 13.15 39.51
C ARG A 313 -18.89 14.40 39.57
N SER A 314 -18.01 14.50 40.57
CA SER A 314 -17.05 15.62 40.71
C SER A 314 -15.95 15.69 39.63
N LEU A 315 -15.89 14.69 38.75
CA LEU A 315 -15.00 14.64 37.60
C LEU A 315 -15.75 14.94 36.31
N LYS A 316 -16.99 14.47 36.15
CA LYS A 316 -17.89 14.83 35.04
C LYS A 316 -17.94 16.35 34.84
N GLU A 317 -18.29 17.07 35.91
CA GLU A 317 -18.40 18.54 35.94
C GLU A 317 -17.14 19.30 35.51
N LYS A 318 -15.96 18.65 35.56
CA LYS A 318 -14.66 19.25 35.18
C LYS A 318 -14.08 18.70 33.87
N TYR A 319 -14.45 17.49 33.47
CA TYR A 319 -13.79 16.74 32.41
C TYR A 319 -14.72 16.31 31.26
N GLN A 320 -16.02 16.65 31.29
CA GLN A 320 -16.95 16.38 30.18
C GLN A 320 -16.47 16.96 28.83
N ASP A 321 -15.87 18.13 28.84
CA ASP A 321 -15.32 18.81 27.66
C ASP A 321 -13.97 18.23 27.20
N LYS A 322 -13.47 17.20 27.90
CA LYS A 322 -12.18 16.55 27.64
C LYS A 322 -12.27 15.04 27.45
N TRP A 323 -13.16 14.33 28.13
CA TRP A 323 -13.35 12.88 28.02
C TRP A 323 -14.82 12.52 27.81
N LEU A 324 -15.10 11.66 26.83
CA LEU A 324 -16.41 11.05 26.62
C LEU A 324 -16.25 9.53 26.42
N TRP A 325 -17.25 8.79 26.87
CA TRP A 325 -17.43 7.39 26.50
C TRP A 325 -18.39 7.32 25.30
N ASP A 326 -17.86 6.96 24.14
CA ASP A 326 -18.61 6.72 22.91
C ASP A 326 -19.23 5.32 22.96
N ASP A 327 -20.56 5.26 22.97
CA ASP A 327 -21.30 4.01 23.04
C ASP A 327 -21.64 3.40 21.67
N GLU A 328 -21.45 4.10 20.55
CA GLU A 328 -21.54 3.48 19.22
C GLU A 328 -20.29 2.62 18.96
N HIS A 329 -19.11 3.17 19.25
CA HIS A 329 -17.81 2.53 18.99
C HIS A 329 -17.21 1.83 20.22
N LYS A 330 -17.90 1.89 21.36
CA LYS A 330 -17.51 1.29 22.65
C LYS A 330 -16.08 1.66 23.06
N THR A 331 -15.76 2.95 23.04
CA THR A 331 -14.41 3.44 23.34
C THR A 331 -14.41 4.76 24.10
N TRP A 332 -13.36 5.00 24.87
CA TRP A 332 -13.10 6.34 25.40
C TRP A 332 -12.53 7.22 24.29
N LEU A 333 -12.99 8.46 24.24
CA LEU A 333 -12.45 9.53 23.41
C LEU A 333 -11.89 10.64 24.31
N GLU A 334 -10.78 11.25 23.88
CA GLU A 334 -10.20 12.42 24.54
C GLU A 334 -10.04 13.59 23.57
N TYR A 335 -10.54 14.76 23.97
CA TYR A 335 -10.47 15.98 23.20
C TYR A 335 -9.06 16.59 23.23
N GLU A 336 -8.61 17.07 22.06
CA GLU A 336 -7.32 17.73 21.80
C GLU A 336 -6.05 16.92 22.17
N LYS A 337 -6.16 15.60 22.35
CA LYS A 337 -5.06 14.74 22.81
C LYS A 337 -3.81 14.77 21.92
N LYS A 338 -4.01 14.75 20.60
CA LYS A 338 -2.95 14.63 19.59
C LYS A 338 -2.96 15.75 18.56
N GLN A 339 -4.13 16.32 18.33
CA GLN A 339 -4.44 17.29 17.29
C GLN A 339 -5.48 18.23 17.90
N VAL A 340 -5.35 19.52 17.63
CA VAL A 340 -6.28 20.56 18.09
C VAL A 340 -7.69 20.29 17.54
N GLY A 341 -8.71 20.66 18.29
CA GLY A 341 -10.09 20.67 17.85
C GLY A 341 -10.83 19.34 17.72
N VAL A 342 -10.18 18.19 17.96
CA VAL A 342 -10.73 16.86 17.67
C VAL A 342 -10.71 15.87 18.84
N TRP A 343 -11.62 14.90 18.79
CA TRP A 343 -11.72 13.76 19.68
C TRP A 343 -10.89 12.57 19.19
N VAL A 344 -10.05 12.00 20.06
CA VAL A 344 -9.11 10.92 19.71
C VAL A 344 -9.35 9.67 20.58
N PRO A 345 -9.46 8.46 20.01
CA PRO A 345 -9.62 7.22 20.79
C PRO A 345 -8.49 6.94 21.78
N VAL A 346 -8.86 6.62 23.02
CA VAL A 346 -7.97 6.23 24.11
C VAL A 346 -8.40 4.91 24.76
N ALA A 347 -7.48 4.26 25.47
CA ALA A 347 -7.74 3.00 26.15
C ALA A 347 -8.17 3.21 27.61
N ASP A 348 -8.96 2.29 28.17
CA ASP A 348 -9.33 2.23 29.59
C ASP A 348 -8.13 2.39 30.53
N LEU A 349 -6.98 1.81 30.18
CA LEU A 349 -5.75 1.93 30.96
C LEU A 349 -5.23 3.37 31.01
N TYR A 350 -5.38 4.15 29.93
CA TYR A 350 -5.00 5.56 29.92
C TYR A 350 -5.89 6.37 30.88
N ILE A 351 -7.21 6.20 30.79
CA ILE A 351 -8.16 6.86 31.71
C ILE A 351 -7.89 6.45 33.17
N SER A 352 -7.65 5.17 33.44
CA SER A 352 -7.27 4.66 34.76
C SER A 352 -5.99 5.30 35.31
N VAL A 353 -4.98 5.51 34.46
CA VAL A 353 -3.74 6.23 34.83
C VAL A 353 -4.02 7.70 35.10
N GLN A 354 -4.79 8.40 34.26
CA GLN A 354 -5.13 9.82 34.48
C GLN A 354 -5.93 10.03 35.77
N LEU A 355 -6.91 9.15 36.06
CA LEU A 355 -7.66 9.15 37.32
C LEU A 355 -6.75 8.94 38.54
N ASN A 356 -5.77 8.05 38.43
CA ASN A 356 -4.76 7.84 39.48
C ASN A 356 -3.88 9.09 39.70
N LEU A 357 -3.48 9.80 38.64
CA LEU A 357 -2.73 11.06 38.75
C LEU A 357 -3.56 12.16 39.42
N ILE A 358 -4.84 12.32 39.02
CA ILE A 358 -5.77 13.28 39.63
C ILE A 358 -5.96 12.99 41.13
N LEU A 359 -6.10 11.72 41.52
CA LEU A 359 -6.18 11.29 42.92
C LEU A 359 -4.92 11.67 43.71
N GLN A 360 -3.73 11.34 43.20
CA GLN A 360 -2.46 11.65 43.85
C GLN A 360 -2.25 13.17 44.03
N ALA A 361 -2.58 13.97 43.02
CA ALA A 361 -2.45 15.43 43.07
C ALA A 361 -3.50 16.10 43.97
N ARG A 362 -4.70 15.52 44.10
CA ARG A 362 -5.69 15.86 45.14
C ARG A 362 -5.26 15.40 46.55
N GLY A 363 -4.05 14.84 46.72
CA GLY A 363 -3.51 14.38 48.00
C GLY A 363 -4.15 13.08 48.52
N MET A 364 -4.83 12.32 47.66
CA MET A 364 -5.53 11.10 48.07
C MET A 364 -4.61 9.88 48.04
N SER A 365 -4.82 8.94 48.96
CA SER A 365 -4.03 7.71 49.07
C SER A 365 -4.83 6.55 49.67
N GLY A 366 -4.21 5.37 49.79
CA GLY A 366 -4.80 4.21 50.48
C GLY A 366 -5.91 3.50 49.69
N TYR A 367 -5.98 3.71 48.37
CA TYR A 367 -6.86 2.99 47.45
C TYR A 367 -6.07 1.96 46.61
N GLY A 368 -6.75 0.91 46.16
CA GLY A 368 -6.17 -0.14 45.31
C GLY A 368 -6.72 -0.13 43.87
N ILE A 369 -6.21 -1.02 43.01
CA ILE A 369 -6.61 -1.12 41.60
C ILE A 369 -8.13 -1.31 41.43
N SER A 370 -8.79 -2.05 42.33
CA SER A 370 -10.25 -2.22 42.32
C SER A 370 -11.02 -0.92 42.48
N TYR A 371 -10.47 0.08 43.21
CA TYR A 371 -11.07 1.40 43.32
C TYR A 371 -10.98 2.15 41.97
N LEU A 372 -9.80 2.15 41.34
CA LEU A 372 -9.59 2.78 40.03
C LEU A 372 -10.48 2.15 38.95
N ARG A 373 -10.58 0.82 38.91
CA ARG A 373 -11.48 0.12 37.97
C ARG A 373 -12.93 0.53 38.19
N ASN A 374 -13.43 0.48 39.43
CA ASN A 374 -14.81 0.87 39.73
C ASN A 374 -15.05 2.36 39.43
N LEU A 375 -14.03 3.23 39.57
CA LEU A 375 -14.09 4.63 39.18
C LEU A 375 -14.16 4.82 37.66
N VAL A 376 -13.40 4.06 36.87
CA VAL A 376 -13.51 4.06 35.39
C VAL A 376 -14.92 3.67 34.95
N GLU A 377 -15.51 2.61 35.51
CA GLU A 377 -16.88 2.20 35.15
C GLU A 377 -17.92 3.26 35.53
N MET A 378 -17.82 3.86 36.73
CA MET A 378 -18.67 4.99 37.13
C MET A 378 -18.47 6.20 36.20
N LEU A 379 -17.24 6.45 35.74
CA LEU A 379 -16.97 7.50 34.76
C LEU A 379 -17.62 7.22 33.40
N ARG A 380 -17.64 5.96 32.92
CA ARG A 380 -18.31 5.60 31.65
C ARG A 380 -19.79 5.96 31.69
N HIS A 381 -20.46 5.70 32.83
CA HIS A 381 -21.87 6.04 33.02
C HIS A 381 -22.09 7.56 33.13
N GLU A 382 -21.20 8.29 33.81
CA GLU A 382 -21.34 9.74 33.96
C GLU A 382 -20.97 10.52 32.69
N LEU A 383 -20.05 10.01 31.85
CA LEU A 383 -19.58 10.62 30.60
C LEU A 383 -20.09 9.89 29.35
N TYR A 384 -21.24 9.23 29.47
CA TYR A 384 -21.89 8.46 28.41
C TYR A 384 -22.38 9.36 27.28
N CYS A 385 -21.84 9.17 26.07
CA CYS A 385 -22.37 9.74 24.83
C CYS A 385 -23.17 8.66 24.07
N HIS A 386 -24.47 8.91 23.86
CA HIS A 386 -25.38 7.94 23.23
C HIS A 386 -25.25 7.91 21.71
N GLU A 387 -25.11 9.08 21.10
CA GLU A 387 -25.11 9.31 19.65
C GLU A 387 -24.01 10.31 19.33
N TRP A 388 -23.10 9.93 18.42
CA TRP A 388 -21.97 10.76 18.02
C TRP A 388 -22.38 11.85 17.02
N ASN A 389 -23.09 12.86 17.53
CA ASN A 389 -23.76 13.91 16.75
C ASN A 389 -22.77 14.93 16.16
N GLU A 390 -21.98 14.52 15.16
CA GLU A 390 -21.13 15.38 14.34
C GLU A 390 -21.94 15.97 13.15
N LYS A 391 -22.06 17.30 13.08
CA LYS A 391 -22.77 17.98 11.97
C LYS A 391 -21.91 17.90 10.69
N LYS A 392 -22.38 17.19 9.66
CA LYS A 392 -21.60 16.89 8.44
C LYS A 392 -21.09 18.11 7.65
N SER A 393 -21.77 19.25 7.73
CA SER A 393 -21.33 20.51 7.08
C SER A 393 -20.13 21.19 7.76
N LEU A 394 -19.68 20.68 8.92
CA LEU A 394 -18.49 21.19 9.59
C LEU A 394 -17.22 20.65 8.93
N LEU A 395 -16.36 21.57 8.50
CA LEU A 395 -15.01 21.33 8.02
C LEU A 395 -13.99 21.84 9.06
N PRO A 396 -13.29 20.94 9.76
CA PRO A 396 -12.24 21.28 10.72
C PRO A 396 -10.93 21.64 10.02
N PHE A 397 -10.41 22.84 10.28
CA PHE A 397 -9.06 23.32 9.93
C PHE A 397 -8.17 23.32 11.18
N LEU A 398 -6.87 23.63 11.08
CA LEU A 398 -5.97 23.67 12.24
C LEU A 398 -6.20 24.84 13.21
N ASP A 399 -6.96 25.85 12.79
CA ASP A 399 -7.20 27.11 13.51
C ASP A 399 -8.68 27.33 13.88
N GLY A 400 -9.56 26.40 13.51
CA GLY A 400 -10.99 26.48 13.77
C GLY A 400 -11.85 25.57 12.90
N VAL A 401 -13.14 25.88 12.81
CA VAL A 401 -14.14 25.08 12.10
C VAL A 401 -14.98 25.99 11.20
N TYR A 402 -15.01 25.66 9.90
CA TYR A 402 -15.88 26.28 8.91
C TYR A 402 -17.16 25.47 8.77
N ASP A 403 -18.33 26.12 8.77
CA ASP A 403 -19.61 25.47 8.51
C ASP A 403 -20.08 25.79 7.08
N SER A 404 -20.09 24.79 6.19
CA SER A 404 -20.42 24.98 4.78
C SER A 404 -21.89 25.32 4.52
N GLU A 405 -22.77 25.15 5.50
CA GLU A 405 -24.19 25.54 5.41
C GLU A 405 -24.40 27.03 5.73
N THR A 406 -23.64 27.57 6.69
CA THR A 406 -23.81 28.96 7.18
C THR A 406 -22.74 29.92 6.68
N GLY A 407 -21.66 29.42 6.08
CA GLY A 407 -20.50 30.19 5.63
C GLY A 407 -19.65 30.76 6.77
N GLN A 408 -19.90 30.37 8.02
CA GLN A 408 -19.23 30.94 9.19
C GLN A 408 -17.98 30.15 9.56
N PHE A 409 -16.91 30.87 9.92
CA PHE A 409 -15.73 30.31 10.55
C PHE A 409 -15.77 30.57 12.07
N SER A 410 -15.48 29.55 12.85
CA SER A 410 -15.65 29.52 14.30
C SER A 410 -14.45 28.87 14.99
N LYS A 411 -14.28 29.10 16.30
CA LYS A 411 -13.27 28.38 17.08
C LYS A 411 -13.70 26.93 17.31
N HIS A 412 -12.73 26.05 17.50
CA HIS A 412 -12.99 24.68 17.92
C HIS A 412 -13.83 24.60 19.21
N CYS A 413 -14.69 23.58 19.28
CA CYS A 413 -15.59 23.31 20.38
C CYS A 413 -15.74 21.79 20.56
N PRO A 414 -15.63 21.24 21.79
CA PRO A 414 -15.82 19.80 22.04
C PRO A 414 -17.17 19.27 21.54
N GLY A 415 -18.24 20.06 21.72
CA GLY A 415 -19.60 19.72 21.31
C GLY A 415 -19.83 19.63 19.79
N ASN A 416 -18.83 19.93 18.95
CA ASN A 416 -18.90 19.69 17.51
C ASN A 416 -18.68 18.20 17.16
N HIS A 417 -18.20 17.37 18.11
CA HIS A 417 -17.93 15.93 17.95
C HIS A 417 -16.96 15.55 16.81
N LEU A 418 -16.13 16.49 16.36
CA LEU A 418 -15.19 16.29 15.26
C LEU A 418 -14.10 15.26 15.61
N THR A 419 -13.87 14.30 14.71
CA THR A 419 -12.91 13.19 14.88
C THR A 419 -11.69 13.26 13.95
N TRP A 420 -11.64 14.28 13.09
CA TRP A 420 -10.68 14.45 11.98
C TRP A 420 -10.37 15.95 11.81
N VAL A 421 -9.23 16.31 11.21
CA VAL A 421 -8.86 17.72 10.95
C VAL A 421 -8.04 17.86 9.67
N LEU A 422 -8.33 18.87 8.84
CA LEU A 422 -7.54 19.22 7.65
C LEU A 422 -6.16 19.76 8.07
N PRO A 423 -5.06 19.40 7.38
CA PRO A 423 -3.69 19.73 7.81
C PRO A 423 -3.27 21.18 7.49
N ARG A 424 -4.19 22.15 7.53
CA ARG A 424 -3.92 23.56 7.20
C ARG A 424 -4.91 24.51 7.88
N ASN A 425 -4.56 25.80 7.92
CA ASN A 425 -5.39 26.89 8.45
C ASN A 425 -6.46 27.33 7.44
N TYR A 426 -7.59 27.83 7.92
CA TYR A 426 -8.64 28.42 7.08
C TYR A 426 -8.18 29.79 6.53
N THR A 427 -7.71 29.77 5.28
CA THR A 427 -6.94 30.88 4.70
C THR A 427 -7.67 31.49 3.51
N LEU A 428 -8.17 32.72 3.67
CA LEU A 428 -8.87 33.50 2.64
C LEU A 428 -7.90 34.29 1.72
N LEU A 429 -6.75 33.71 1.36
CA LEU A 429 -5.77 34.40 0.51
C LEU A 429 -6.17 34.37 -0.97
N ASP A 430 -6.01 35.52 -1.61
CA ASP A 430 -6.26 35.80 -3.04
C ASP A 430 -5.17 35.21 -3.96
N ASN A 431 -4.59 34.08 -3.56
CA ASN A 431 -3.60 33.34 -4.36
C ASN A 431 -4.32 32.61 -5.50
N SER A 432 -3.69 32.51 -6.67
CA SER A 432 -4.17 31.63 -7.73
C SER A 432 -3.86 30.17 -7.43
N TRP A 433 -4.68 29.26 -7.97
CA TRP A 433 -4.41 27.82 -8.06
C TRP A 433 -4.08 27.42 -9.52
N GLY A 434 -3.34 28.30 -10.20
CA GLY A 434 -3.18 28.29 -11.65
C GLY A 434 -2.27 27.19 -12.19
N SER A 435 -1.43 26.59 -11.34
CA SER A 435 -0.65 25.40 -11.71
C SER A 435 -1.43 24.10 -11.52
N ILE A 436 -2.25 23.99 -10.48
CA ILE A 436 -3.25 22.91 -10.36
C ILE A 436 -4.24 22.96 -11.52
N ASP A 437 -4.77 24.14 -11.88
CA ASP A 437 -5.75 24.31 -12.97
C ASP A 437 -5.20 23.88 -14.34
N ARG A 438 -3.98 24.34 -14.67
CA ARG A 438 -3.28 24.00 -15.91
C ARG A 438 -2.90 22.52 -15.97
N TRP A 439 -2.47 21.94 -14.85
CA TRP A 439 -2.17 20.51 -14.79
C TRP A 439 -3.45 19.66 -14.94
N LEU A 440 -4.59 20.11 -14.42
CA LEU A 440 -5.87 19.43 -14.66
C LEU A 440 -6.25 19.44 -16.14
N ASP A 441 -6.05 20.55 -16.88
CA ASP A 441 -6.21 20.57 -18.34
C ASP A 441 -5.25 19.61 -19.06
N GLU A 442 -3.97 19.59 -18.67
CA GLU A 442 -2.95 18.68 -19.22
C GLU A 442 -3.36 17.22 -19.01
N ALA A 443 -3.78 16.83 -17.80
CA ALA A 443 -4.10 15.45 -17.43
C ALA A 443 -5.34 14.89 -18.14
N VAL A 444 -6.39 15.71 -18.33
CA VAL A 444 -7.60 15.32 -19.07
C VAL A 444 -7.52 15.61 -20.58
N GLY A 445 -6.39 16.14 -21.05
CA GLY A 445 -6.18 16.47 -22.47
C GLY A 445 -7.11 17.57 -23.00
N GLY A 446 -7.48 18.55 -22.17
CA GLY A 446 -8.40 19.65 -22.51
C GLY A 446 -9.89 19.32 -22.46
N ASP A 447 -10.28 18.11 -22.04
CA ASP A 447 -11.68 17.74 -21.82
C ASP A 447 -12.27 18.45 -20.59
N MET A 448 -12.99 19.54 -20.86
CA MET A 448 -13.67 20.36 -19.85
C MET A 448 -14.75 19.63 -19.05
N HIS A 449 -15.34 18.55 -19.57
CA HIS A 449 -16.30 17.74 -18.82
C HIS A 449 -15.58 16.89 -17.78
N HIS A 450 -14.49 16.23 -18.17
CA HIS A 450 -13.64 15.48 -17.23
C HIS A 450 -12.96 16.41 -16.21
N LYS A 451 -12.47 17.60 -16.59
CA LYS A 451 -11.95 18.61 -15.65
C LYS A 451 -13.01 19.00 -14.61
N ARG A 452 -14.22 19.34 -15.05
CA ARG A 452 -15.34 19.71 -14.14
C ARG A 452 -15.75 18.55 -13.22
N LEU A 453 -15.75 17.31 -13.72
CA LEU A 453 -16.00 16.11 -12.93
C LEU A 453 -14.94 15.95 -11.83
N LEU A 454 -13.65 16.10 -12.14
CA LEU A 454 -12.58 16.02 -11.15
C LEU A 454 -12.67 17.12 -10.08
N LEU A 455 -12.98 18.36 -10.47
CA LEU A 455 -13.21 19.48 -9.53
C LEU A 455 -14.41 19.21 -8.60
N CYS A 456 -15.54 18.77 -9.16
CA CYS A 456 -16.71 18.39 -8.36
C CYS A 456 -16.42 17.21 -7.43
N PHE A 457 -15.64 16.22 -7.89
CA PHE A 457 -15.23 15.07 -7.07
C PHE A 457 -14.30 15.49 -5.93
N ALA A 458 -13.33 16.37 -6.19
CA ALA A 458 -12.45 16.93 -5.16
C ALA A 458 -13.24 17.74 -4.11
N ALA A 459 -14.27 18.49 -4.51
CA ALA A 459 -15.18 19.15 -3.58
C ALA A 459 -16.05 18.17 -2.79
N ALA A 460 -16.52 17.08 -3.41
CA ALA A 460 -17.23 16.00 -2.73
C ALA A 460 -16.36 15.26 -1.70
N VAL A 461 -15.07 15.06 -2.00
CA VAL A 461 -14.06 14.51 -1.07
C VAL A 461 -13.89 15.45 0.13
N LEU A 462 -13.65 16.74 -0.11
CA LEU A 462 -13.48 17.75 0.93
C LEU A 462 -14.70 17.87 1.87
N ARG A 463 -15.92 17.73 1.32
CA ARG A 463 -17.19 17.84 2.06
C ARG A 463 -17.80 16.51 2.51
N ARG A 464 -17.10 15.38 2.37
CA ARG A 464 -17.62 14.03 2.73
C ARG A 464 -18.99 13.71 2.13
N ARG A 465 -19.22 14.08 0.86
CA ARG A 465 -20.50 13.86 0.13
C ARG A 465 -20.67 12.40 -0.32
N SER A 466 -20.48 11.47 0.61
CA SER A 466 -20.58 10.02 0.40
C SER A 466 -22.02 9.53 0.22
N ASP A 467 -23.00 10.38 0.52
CA ASP A 467 -24.42 10.28 0.13
C ASP A 467 -24.65 10.26 -1.39
N LEU A 468 -23.66 10.72 -2.18
CA LEU A 468 -23.69 10.60 -3.63
C LEU A 468 -23.62 9.14 -4.08
N GLN A 469 -23.07 8.24 -3.25
CA GLN A 469 -22.73 6.86 -3.57
C GLN A 469 -21.85 6.73 -4.83
N LYS A 470 -20.88 7.63 -4.98
CA LYS A 470 -19.97 7.68 -6.14
C LYS A 470 -18.55 7.33 -5.75
N PHE A 471 -17.82 6.74 -6.70
CA PHE A 471 -16.37 6.57 -6.61
C PHE A 471 -15.70 6.97 -7.92
N LEU A 472 -14.53 7.59 -7.84
CA LEU A 472 -13.70 7.94 -8.99
C LEU A 472 -12.88 6.73 -9.43
N HIS A 473 -12.74 6.51 -10.73
CA HIS A 473 -11.84 5.50 -11.29
C HIS A 473 -11.08 6.08 -12.48
N VAL A 474 -9.78 6.32 -12.31
CA VAL A 474 -8.92 6.91 -13.33
C VAL A 474 -8.11 5.82 -14.03
N ILE A 475 -8.26 5.73 -15.35
CA ILE A 475 -7.68 4.67 -16.18
C ILE A 475 -6.71 5.30 -17.17
N GLY A 476 -5.47 4.82 -17.24
CA GLY A 476 -4.43 5.39 -18.11
C GLY A 476 -3.10 4.67 -17.95
N LEU A 477 -2.18 4.83 -18.89
CA LEU A 477 -0.89 4.12 -18.90
C LEU A 477 0.08 4.66 -17.82
N GLY A 478 1.28 4.08 -17.74
CA GLY A 478 2.39 4.67 -16.95
C GLY A 478 2.70 6.10 -17.40
N GLY A 479 3.12 6.96 -16.47
CA GLY A 479 3.44 8.36 -16.76
C GLY A 479 2.25 9.29 -17.04
N SER A 480 1.00 8.82 -16.96
CA SER A 480 -0.19 9.64 -17.30
C SER A 480 -0.74 10.55 -16.19
N GLY A 481 0.00 10.78 -15.10
CA GLY A 481 -0.42 11.66 -14.01
C GLY A 481 -1.44 11.06 -13.01
N LYS A 482 -1.76 9.76 -13.13
CA LYS A 482 -2.68 9.04 -12.22
C LYS A 482 -2.34 9.22 -10.74
N SER A 483 -1.08 8.96 -10.39
CA SER A 483 -0.57 9.04 -9.02
C SER A 483 -0.57 10.48 -8.51
N THR A 484 -0.28 11.46 -9.38
CA THR A 484 -0.36 12.90 -9.07
C THR A 484 -1.79 13.31 -8.68
N LEU A 485 -2.82 12.79 -9.35
CA LEU A 485 -4.20 13.06 -8.95
C LEU A 485 -4.53 12.48 -7.57
N MET A 486 -4.06 11.27 -7.27
CA MET A 486 -4.23 10.67 -5.94
C MET A 486 -3.53 11.50 -4.87
N ASN A 487 -2.30 11.96 -5.13
CA ASN A 487 -1.53 12.74 -4.17
C ASN A 487 -2.13 14.14 -3.97
N LEU A 488 -2.74 14.74 -5.00
CA LEU A 488 -3.57 15.95 -4.86
C LEU A 488 -4.83 15.71 -4.00
N LEU A 489 -5.57 14.61 -4.22
CA LEU A 489 -6.74 14.27 -3.40
C LEU A 489 -6.35 13.97 -1.94
N ILE A 490 -5.22 13.30 -1.72
CA ILE A 490 -4.61 13.09 -0.40
C ILE A 490 -4.25 14.43 0.24
N ALA A 491 -3.62 15.35 -0.48
CA ALA A 491 -3.22 16.66 0.04
C ALA A 491 -4.43 17.55 0.40
N ILE A 492 -5.55 17.42 -0.32
CA ILE A 492 -6.82 18.09 0.03
C ILE A 492 -7.28 17.67 1.43
N VAL A 493 -7.25 16.39 1.81
CA VAL A 493 -7.78 15.95 3.12
C VAL A 493 -6.72 15.74 4.20
N GLY A 494 -5.45 15.54 3.82
CA GLY A 494 -4.34 15.12 4.68
C GLY A 494 -4.20 13.61 4.81
N GLN A 495 -2.95 13.13 4.87
CA GLN A 495 -2.61 11.71 4.99
C GLN A 495 -3.22 11.06 6.25
N GLN A 496 -3.37 11.82 7.34
CA GLN A 496 -4.03 11.37 8.57
C GLN A 496 -5.49 10.96 8.34
N ASN A 497 -6.18 11.62 7.40
CA ASN A 497 -7.59 11.41 7.09
C ASN A 497 -7.82 10.44 5.91
N THR A 498 -6.75 9.99 5.24
CA THR A 498 -6.83 9.03 4.13
C THR A 498 -6.50 7.61 4.59
N ALA A 499 -7.11 6.61 3.96
CA ALA A 499 -6.62 5.24 3.93
C ALA A 499 -6.21 4.87 2.50
N SER A 500 -5.12 4.13 2.35
CA SER A 500 -4.66 3.56 1.08
C SER A 500 -4.60 2.05 1.23
N LEU A 501 -5.30 1.31 0.37
CA LEU A 501 -5.42 -0.15 0.45
C LEU A 501 -5.44 -0.75 -0.96
N ASP A 502 -5.21 -2.06 -1.05
CA ASP A 502 -5.61 -2.86 -2.20
C ASP A 502 -7.06 -3.37 -2.06
N LEU A 503 -7.72 -3.63 -3.18
CA LEU A 503 -9.12 -4.08 -3.19
C LEU A 503 -9.33 -5.43 -2.49
N ASP A 504 -8.33 -6.31 -2.49
CA ASP A 504 -8.41 -7.59 -1.78
C ASP A 504 -8.23 -7.45 -0.26
N ALA A 505 -7.54 -6.41 0.23
CA ALA A 505 -7.46 -6.11 1.67
C ALA A 505 -8.84 -5.76 2.28
N LEU A 506 -9.83 -5.40 1.46
CA LEU A 506 -11.23 -5.22 1.90
C LEU A 506 -11.92 -6.51 2.37
N ASN A 507 -11.27 -7.67 2.25
CA ASN A 507 -11.72 -8.92 2.87
C ASN A 507 -11.27 -9.04 4.34
N GLU A 508 -10.32 -8.22 4.79
CA GLU A 508 -9.69 -8.26 6.11
C GLU A 508 -10.39 -7.32 7.10
N LYS A 509 -10.61 -7.78 8.33
CA LYS A 509 -11.50 -7.08 9.29
C LYS A 509 -10.80 -5.95 10.03
N ASP A 510 -9.48 -6.02 10.14
CA ASP A 510 -8.58 -5.01 10.65
C ASP A 510 -8.35 -3.91 9.61
N ALA A 511 -8.09 -4.26 8.34
CA ALA A 511 -8.06 -3.27 7.24
C ALA A 511 -9.39 -2.48 7.15
N ILE A 512 -10.54 -3.16 7.22
CA ILE A 512 -11.86 -2.49 7.35
C ILE A 512 -11.91 -1.59 8.61
N ALA A 513 -11.36 -2.02 9.75
CA ALA A 513 -11.40 -1.24 10.99
C ALA A 513 -10.51 0.01 10.98
N ASP A 514 -9.55 0.11 10.06
CA ASP A 514 -8.70 1.29 9.86
C ASP A 514 -9.29 2.30 8.85
N LEU A 515 -10.42 1.97 8.21
CA LEU A 515 -11.29 2.92 7.50
C LEU A 515 -12.16 3.79 8.45
N PHE A 516 -12.21 3.43 9.75
CA PHE A 516 -13.00 4.18 10.72
C PHE A 516 -12.41 5.58 10.96
N GLY A 517 -13.23 6.62 10.87
CA GLY A 517 -12.80 8.03 10.98
C GLY A 517 -12.06 8.56 9.75
N LYS A 518 -12.09 7.87 8.60
CA LYS A 518 -11.41 8.28 7.37
C LYS A 518 -12.34 9.02 6.40
N VAL A 519 -11.79 10.03 5.73
CA VAL A 519 -12.46 10.96 4.80
C VAL A 519 -12.28 10.52 3.34
N LEU A 520 -11.14 9.90 3.04
CA LEU A 520 -10.79 9.42 1.70
C LEU A 520 -10.26 7.98 1.80
N LEU A 521 -10.65 7.15 0.84
CA LEU A 521 -10.08 5.83 0.62
C LEU A 521 -9.59 5.74 -0.82
N VAL A 522 -8.27 5.58 -0.98
CA VAL A 522 -7.61 5.41 -2.29
C VAL A 522 -7.22 3.96 -2.51
N PHE A 523 -7.34 3.52 -3.77
CA PHE A 523 -6.80 2.27 -4.27
C PHE A 523 -5.83 2.59 -5.42
N PRO A 524 -4.53 2.75 -5.15
CA PRO A 524 -3.55 3.11 -6.16
C PRO A 524 -3.27 1.94 -7.10
N ASP A 525 -3.20 2.25 -8.39
CA ASP A 525 -2.70 1.43 -9.51
C ASP A 525 -3.07 -0.05 -9.46
N GLN A 526 -4.36 -0.31 -9.25
CA GLN A 526 -4.93 -1.64 -9.07
C GLN A 526 -4.93 -2.49 -10.34
N ASP A 527 -4.73 -3.79 -10.14
CA ASP A 527 -4.94 -4.85 -11.13
C ASP A 527 -6.40 -5.33 -11.20
N SER A 528 -6.63 -6.35 -12.03
CA SER A 528 -7.92 -7.03 -12.22
C SER A 528 -8.63 -7.36 -10.89
N CYS A 529 -9.84 -6.82 -10.70
CA CYS A 529 -10.56 -6.95 -9.44
C CYS A 529 -11.14 -8.36 -9.26
N GLY A 530 -10.79 -9.00 -8.13
CA GLY A 530 -11.24 -10.33 -7.76
C GLY A 530 -12.75 -10.47 -7.56
N LYS A 531 -13.23 -11.73 -7.48
CA LYS A 531 -14.67 -12.08 -7.46
C LYS A 531 -15.46 -11.59 -6.21
N GLN A 532 -14.84 -10.92 -5.25
CA GLN A 532 -15.44 -10.55 -3.95
C GLN A 532 -15.51 -9.04 -3.67
N VAL A 533 -16.10 -8.26 -4.57
CA VAL A 533 -16.41 -6.82 -4.38
C VAL A 533 -17.47 -6.51 -3.28
N SER A 534 -17.69 -7.40 -2.31
CA SER A 534 -18.82 -7.31 -1.36
C SER A 534 -18.69 -6.16 -0.38
N ASN A 535 -17.52 -5.94 0.23
CA ASN A 535 -17.30 -4.81 1.12
C ASN A 535 -17.05 -3.51 0.35
N PHE A 536 -16.47 -3.56 -0.86
CA PHE A 536 -16.40 -2.39 -1.76
C PHE A 536 -17.80 -1.85 -2.11
N LYS A 537 -18.76 -2.74 -2.36
CA LYS A 537 -20.19 -2.39 -2.55
C LYS A 537 -20.81 -1.74 -1.32
N LYS A 538 -20.38 -2.09 -0.11
CA LYS A 538 -20.87 -1.48 1.14
C LYS A 538 -20.29 -0.10 1.37
N ILE A 539 -18.96 0.04 1.24
CA ILE A 539 -18.21 1.30 1.33
C ILE A 539 -18.82 2.33 0.36
N THR A 540 -18.87 2.00 -0.93
CA THR A 540 -19.46 2.88 -1.96
C THR A 540 -20.98 3.02 -1.87
N GLY A 541 -21.64 2.28 -0.97
CA GLY A 541 -23.08 2.19 -0.85
C GLY A 541 -23.69 2.77 0.42
N GLN A 542 -22.87 3.26 1.34
CA GLN A 542 -23.30 3.66 2.69
C GLN A 542 -23.91 2.52 3.53
N ASP A 543 -23.55 1.26 3.27
CA ASP A 543 -23.98 0.12 4.09
C ASP A 543 -23.08 -0.07 5.33
N LEU A 544 -23.61 -0.75 6.36
CA LEU A 544 -22.85 -1.07 7.57
C LEU A 544 -21.70 -2.07 7.28
N LEU A 545 -20.50 -1.63 7.65
CA LEU A 545 -19.27 -2.43 7.68
C LEU A 545 -19.11 -3.11 9.04
N ARG A 546 -18.22 -4.11 9.11
CA ARG A 546 -17.87 -4.81 10.36
C ARG A 546 -16.37 -4.89 10.52
N GLY A 547 -15.81 -3.92 11.25
CA GLY A 547 -14.41 -3.90 11.62
C GLY A 547 -14.10 -4.78 12.83
N ARG A 548 -12.85 -5.23 12.97
CA ARG A 548 -12.29 -5.78 14.20
C ARG A 548 -10.79 -5.51 14.26
N LYS A 549 -10.34 -4.70 15.23
CA LYS A 549 -8.90 -4.54 15.51
C LYS A 549 -8.38 -5.72 16.34
N LEU A 550 -7.10 -6.05 16.19
CA LEU A 550 -6.50 -7.21 16.86
C LEU A 550 -6.67 -7.14 18.38
N TYR A 551 -7.04 -8.27 19.01
CA TYR A 551 -7.39 -8.41 20.43
C TYR A 551 -8.52 -7.51 20.97
N LYS A 552 -9.29 -6.84 20.11
CA LYS A 552 -10.53 -6.13 20.47
C LYS A 552 -11.77 -6.89 20.00
N ASP A 553 -12.94 -6.42 20.44
CA ASP A 553 -14.22 -6.85 19.89
C ASP A 553 -14.46 -6.28 18.49
N ALA A 554 -15.46 -6.84 17.79
CA ALA A 554 -15.86 -6.37 16.47
C ALA A 554 -16.94 -5.30 16.61
N PHE A 555 -16.75 -4.18 15.91
CA PHE A 555 -17.67 -3.04 15.88
C PHE A 555 -18.25 -2.87 14.47
N HIS A 556 -19.30 -2.06 14.36
CA HIS A 556 -19.93 -1.70 13.09
C HIS A 556 -19.90 -0.18 12.93
N PHE A 557 -19.80 0.29 11.68
CA PHE A 557 -19.77 1.70 11.32
C PHE A 557 -20.14 1.83 9.83
N ARG A 558 -20.40 3.05 9.35
CA ARG A 558 -20.47 3.35 7.90
C ARG A 558 -19.21 4.11 7.50
N PHE A 559 -18.74 3.93 6.27
CA PHE A 559 -17.63 4.72 5.75
C PHE A 559 -18.17 6.02 5.16
N ASP A 560 -18.16 7.11 5.93
CA ASP A 560 -18.67 8.42 5.50
C ASP A 560 -17.76 9.16 4.51
N GLY A 561 -16.61 8.59 4.14
CA GLY A 561 -15.67 9.17 3.18
C GLY A 561 -15.99 8.90 1.70
N MET A 562 -15.19 9.49 0.82
CA MET A 562 -15.22 9.25 -0.63
C MET A 562 -14.19 8.20 -1.05
N VAL A 563 -14.38 7.59 -2.21
CA VAL A 563 -13.52 6.50 -2.74
C VAL A 563 -12.94 6.86 -4.11
N ALA A 564 -11.64 6.64 -4.31
CA ALA A 564 -10.99 6.81 -5.60
C ALA A 564 -10.08 5.61 -5.95
N ILE A 565 -9.97 5.28 -7.23
CA ILE A 565 -9.14 4.19 -7.76
C ILE A 565 -8.29 4.70 -8.94
N THR A 566 -7.04 4.26 -9.07
CA THR A 566 -6.31 4.30 -10.35
C THR A 566 -6.00 2.89 -10.84
N SER A 567 -5.89 2.72 -12.16
CA SER A 567 -5.42 1.46 -12.78
C SER A 567 -4.87 1.70 -14.19
N ASN A 568 -4.13 0.71 -14.72
CA ASN A 568 -3.62 0.75 -16.08
C ASN A 568 -4.64 0.25 -17.13
N GLN A 569 -5.60 -0.57 -16.73
CA GLN A 569 -6.71 -1.10 -17.54
C GLN A 569 -8.00 -1.14 -16.70
N PRO A 570 -9.20 -1.29 -17.30
CA PRO A 570 -10.44 -1.38 -16.54
C PRO A 570 -10.52 -2.66 -15.68
N ILE A 571 -10.64 -2.51 -14.36
CA ILE A 571 -10.50 -3.61 -13.41
C ILE A 571 -11.79 -4.37 -13.09
N PHE A 572 -12.96 -3.83 -13.46
CA PHE A 572 -14.26 -4.42 -13.14
C PHE A 572 -14.77 -5.30 -14.29
N HIS A 573 -15.02 -6.59 -14.00
CA HIS A 573 -15.22 -7.64 -14.99
C HIS A 573 -16.69 -8.03 -15.20
N ALA A 574 -16.95 -8.92 -16.17
CA ALA A 574 -18.27 -9.47 -16.53
C ALA A 574 -19.19 -9.74 -15.33
N GLY A 575 -20.47 -9.40 -15.47
CA GLY A 575 -21.45 -9.58 -14.41
C GLY A 575 -21.29 -8.62 -13.22
N SER A 576 -20.46 -7.57 -13.34
CA SER A 576 -20.42 -6.49 -12.35
C SER A 576 -21.81 -5.86 -12.13
N GLY A 577 -22.63 -5.71 -13.18
CA GLY A 577 -24.05 -5.35 -13.08
C GLY A 577 -24.33 -3.91 -12.61
N ARG A 578 -25.63 -3.55 -12.47
CA ARG A 578 -26.11 -2.16 -12.32
C ARG A 578 -25.58 -1.34 -11.15
N TRP A 579 -24.85 -1.91 -10.18
CA TRP A 579 -24.24 -1.07 -9.14
C TRP A 579 -23.04 -0.28 -9.72
N LEU A 580 -22.28 -0.87 -10.65
CA LEU A 580 -21.12 -0.20 -11.24
C LEU A 580 -21.58 1.01 -12.07
N THR A 581 -22.59 0.85 -12.93
CA THR A 581 -23.12 1.92 -13.80
C THR A 581 -23.77 3.08 -13.06
N ARG A 582 -24.18 2.90 -11.79
CA ARG A 582 -24.73 3.97 -10.94
C ARG A 582 -23.69 4.67 -10.07
N ARG A 583 -22.53 4.04 -9.83
CA ARG A 583 -21.55 4.48 -8.82
C ARG A 583 -20.19 4.89 -9.38
N ALA A 584 -19.75 4.27 -10.48
CA ALA A 584 -18.46 4.58 -11.09
C ALA A 584 -18.51 5.94 -11.79
N LEU A 585 -17.42 6.70 -11.63
CA LEU A 585 -17.07 7.87 -12.41
C LEU A 585 -15.73 7.56 -13.09
N MET A 586 -15.78 7.02 -14.30
CA MET A 586 -14.57 6.63 -15.03
C MET A 586 -14.00 7.81 -15.82
N VAL A 587 -12.71 8.11 -15.64
CA VAL A 587 -11.99 9.22 -16.29
C VAL A 587 -10.74 8.67 -17.00
N PRO A 588 -10.60 8.84 -18.33
CA PRO A 588 -9.47 8.32 -19.08
C PRO A 588 -8.28 9.31 -19.11
N PHE A 589 -7.18 8.99 -18.43
CA PHE A 589 -5.92 9.74 -18.50
C PHE A 589 -5.09 9.25 -19.69
N LYS A 590 -5.33 9.86 -20.86
CA LYS A 590 -4.78 9.43 -22.16
C LYS A 590 -3.39 10.00 -22.47
N GLN A 591 -3.03 11.14 -21.87
CA GLN A 591 -1.73 11.78 -22.11
C GLN A 591 -0.64 11.07 -21.32
N ILE A 592 0.51 10.78 -21.95
CA ILE A 592 1.72 10.32 -21.23
C ILE A 592 2.65 11.52 -21.09
N ILE A 593 3.02 11.85 -19.86
CA ILE A 593 4.02 12.88 -19.59
C ILE A 593 5.40 12.27 -19.87
N SER A 594 6.18 12.92 -20.72
CA SER A 594 7.53 12.49 -21.07
C SER A 594 8.53 12.75 -19.94
N ASP A 595 9.49 11.84 -19.72
CA ASP A 595 10.44 11.87 -18.60
C ASP A 595 11.19 13.21 -18.45
N HIS A 596 11.50 13.86 -19.57
CA HIS A 596 12.14 15.18 -19.62
C HIS A 596 11.23 16.36 -19.20
N LYS A 597 10.00 16.08 -18.73
CA LYS A 597 9.05 17.04 -18.16
C LYS A 597 8.61 16.69 -16.73
N VAL A 598 9.27 15.73 -16.07
CA VAL A 598 8.98 15.37 -14.68
C VAL A 598 9.17 16.60 -13.78
N ARG A 599 8.08 17.03 -13.14
CA ARG A 599 8.01 18.11 -12.15
C ARG A 599 7.67 17.53 -10.79
N ASP A 600 8.20 18.15 -9.73
CA ASP A 600 7.73 17.93 -8.36
C ASP A 600 6.39 18.65 -8.16
N LEU A 601 5.34 18.05 -8.72
CA LEU A 601 3.99 18.63 -8.73
C LEU A 601 3.38 18.67 -7.32
N GLU A 602 3.78 17.79 -6.42
CA GLU A 602 3.31 17.79 -5.03
C GLU A 602 3.78 19.06 -4.30
N LYS A 603 5.05 19.42 -4.49
CA LYS A 603 5.63 20.67 -3.96
C LYS A 603 5.16 21.92 -4.71
N GLU A 604 4.89 21.81 -6.02
CA GLU A 604 4.27 22.90 -6.79
C GLU A 604 2.88 23.22 -6.22
N PHE A 605 2.06 22.19 -6.00
CA PHE A 605 0.69 22.31 -5.50
C PHE A 605 0.61 22.72 -4.02
N GLU A 606 1.57 22.35 -3.17
CA GLU A 606 1.57 22.69 -1.73
C GLU A 606 1.29 24.18 -1.47
N SER A 607 1.88 25.06 -2.29
CA SER A 607 1.70 26.51 -2.23
C SER A 607 0.30 27.00 -2.66
N GLU A 608 -0.38 26.24 -3.53
CA GLU A 608 -1.70 26.55 -4.09
C GLU A 608 -2.86 25.86 -3.33
N LEU A 609 -2.59 24.85 -2.50
CA LEU A 609 -3.61 24.02 -1.81
C LEU A 609 -4.67 24.84 -1.05
N SER A 610 -4.29 25.96 -0.43
CA SER A 610 -5.24 26.82 0.30
C SER A 610 -6.22 27.52 -0.63
N ALA A 611 -5.73 28.09 -1.74
CA ALA A 611 -6.56 28.71 -2.78
C ALA A 611 -7.45 27.67 -3.47
N PHE A 612 -6.89 26.50 -3.78
CA PHE A 612 -7.65 25.39 -4.36
C PHE A 612 -8.74 24.90 -3.39
N THR A 613 -8.45 24.80 -2.09
CA THR A 613 -9.47 24.48 -1.07
C THR A 613 -10.60 25.51 -1.06
N HIS A 614 -10.29 26.81 -1.16
CA HIS A 614 -11.31 27.85 -1.23
C HIS A 614 -12.17 27.73 -2.50
N HIS A 615 -11.56 27.46 -3.66
CA HIS A 615 -12.30 27.18 -4.89
C HIS A 615 -13.23 25.95 -4.76
N LEU A 616 -12.75 24.85 -4.19
CA LEU A 616 -13.58 23.66 -3.93
C LEU A 616 -14.71 23.92 -2.91
N LEU A 617 -14.59 24.92 -2.04
CA LEU A 617 -15.66 25.41 -1.18
C LEU A 617 -16.64 26.36 -1.89
N SER A 618 -16.22 27.05 -2.96
CA SER A 618 -17.13 27.92 -3.74
C SER A 618 -18.04 27.17 -4.71
N ILE A 619 -17.73 25.92 -5.08
CA ILE A 619 -18.59 25.12 -5.99
C ILE A 619 -19.97 24.87 -5.33
N PRO A 620 -21.11 25.19 -5.99
CA PRO A 620 -22.43 24.95 -5.41
C PRO A 620 -22.74 23.45 -5.22
N GLU A 621 -23.46 23.08 -4.16
CA GLU A 621 -23.80 21.66 -3.91
C GLU A 621 -24.68 21.07 -5.03
N GLN A 622 -25.58 21.89 -5.58
CA GLN A 622 -26.39 21.53 -6.74
C GLN A 622 -25.53 21.21 -7.98
N GLU A 623 -24.38 21.86 -8.14
CA GLU A 623 -23.44 21.55 -9.22
C GLU A 623 -22.73 20.22 -8.96
N ILE A 624 -22.20 20.02 -7.75
CA ILE A 624 -21.57 18.75 -7.34
C ILE A 624 -22.53 17.58 -7.57
N GLU A 625 -23.80 17.73 -7.18
CA GLU A 625 -24.83 16.72 -7.41
C GLU A 625 -25.16 16.54 -8.89
N THR A 626 -25.35 17.61 -9.66
CA THR A 626 -25.69 17.53 -11.10
C THR A 626 -24.57 16.86 -11.91
N VAL A 627 -23.32 17.18 -11.61
CA VAL A 627 -22.14 16.62 -12.31
C VAL A 627 -21.89 15.17 -11.89
N LEU A 628 -21.90 14.86 -10.58
CA LEU A 628 -21.51 13.53 -10.10
C LEU A 628 -22.67 12.51 -10.10
N ARG A 629 -23.93 12.93 -9.91
CA ARG A 629 -25.10 12.05 -10.12
C ARG A 629 -25.44 11.91 -11.60
N GLY A 630 -25.11 12.92 -12.42
CA GLY A 630 -25.56 13.05 -13.81
C GLY A 630 -26.91 13.74 -13.90
N ILE A 631 -27.29 14.17 -15.11
CA ILE A 631 -28.51 14.95 -15.37
C ILE A 631 -29.75 14.23 -14.80
N ALA A 632 -30.37 14.84 -13.79
CA ALA A 632 -31.65 14.46 -13.20
C ALA A 632 -31.84 12.95 -12.90
N GLY A 633 -30.82 12.30 -12.32
CA GLY A 633 -30.92 10.92 -11.82
C GLY A 633 -30.84 9.82 -12.90
N GLY A 634 -30.81 10.19 -14.18
CA GLY A 634 -30.44 9.29 -15.28
C GLY A 634 -28.97 9.47 -15.64
N GLN A 635 -28.07 8.71 -15.01
CA GLN A 635 -26.65 8.75 -15.35
C GLN A 635 -26.45 8.29 -16.79
N LYS A 636 -26.20 9.23 -17.72
CA LYS A 636 -25.74 8.90 -19.07
C LYS A 636 -24.50 8.01 -18.96
N LEU A 637 -24.55 6.84 -19.59
CA LEU A 637 -23.42 5.94 -19.74
C LEU A 637 -22.26 6.69 -20.43
N SER A 638 -21.11 6.81 -19.78
CA SER A 638 -19.94 7.44 -20.40
C SER A 638 -19.29 6.47 -21.39
N PRO A 639 -18.68 6.96 -22.51
CA PRO A 639 -18.04 6.10 -23.50
C PRO A 639 -17.01 5.16 -22.87
N THR A 640 -16.13 5.67 -21.99
CA THR A 640 -15.11 4.88 -21.28
C THR A 640 -15.68 3.79 -20.37
N LEU A 641 -16.88 3.99 -19.80
CA LEU A 641 -17.56 2.97 -19.00
C LEU A 641 -18.21 1.88 -19.87
N TRP A 642 -18.62 2.21 -21.09
CA TRP A 642 -19.09 1.22 -22.07
C TRP A 642 -17.94 0.45 -22.70
N GLU A 643 -16.87 1.13 -23.13
CA GLU A 643 -15.61 0.54 -23.58
C GLU A 643 -15.07 -0.46 -22.55
N SER A 644 -15.07 -0.07 -21.26
CA SER A 644 -14.74 -0.97 -20.13
C SER A 644 -15.63 -2.22 -20.07
N GLN A 645 -16.92 -2.12 -20.38
CA GLN A 645 -17.85 -3.25 -20.31
C GLN A 645 -17.75 -4.14 -21.55
N VAL A 646 -17.59 -3.59 -22.76
CA VAL A 646 -17.32 -4.35 -23.98
C VAL A 646 -16.03 -5.18 -23.82
N ARG A 647 -14.96 -4.54 -23.33
CA ARG A 647 -13.69 -5.22 -23.03
C ARG A 647 -13.86 -6.35 -22.02
N SER A 648 -14.65 -6.18 -20.96
CA SER A 648 -14.67 -7.12 -19.82
C SER A 648 -15.88 -8.07 -19.73
N ASP A 649 -16.96 -7.86 -20.50
CA ASP A 649 -18.20 -8.65 -20.50
C ASP A 649 -18.61 -9.09 -21.93
N GLY A 650 -18.73 -10.40 -22.15
CA GLY A 650 -19.17 -10.97 -23.42
C GLY A 650 -20.62 -10.65 -23.80
N LEU A 651 -21.47 -10.26 -22.84
CA LEU A 651 -22.82 -9.80 -23.15
C LEU A 651 -22.82 -8.35 -23.68
N ALA A 652 -21.91 -7.50 -23.19
CA ALA A 652 -21.79 -6.12 -23.65
C ALA A 652 -21.13 -6.04 -25.03
N GLU A 653 -20.06 -6.81 -25.28
CA GLU A 653 -19.46 -6.99 -26.61
C GLU A 653 -20.49 -7.45 -27.64
N TRP A 654 -21.21 -8.54 -27.35
CA TRP A 654 -22.23 -9.04 -28.26
C TRP A 654 -23.36 -8.02 -28.53
N ILE A 655 -23.75 -7.20 -27.55
CA ILE A 655 -24.71 -6.10 -27.77
C ILE A 655 -24.12 -5.01 -28.67
N ASN A 656 -22.86 -4.62 -28.49
CA ASN A 656 -22.21 -3.57 -29.27
C ASN A 656 -22.14 -3.94 -30.76
N GLU A 657 -21.67 -5.15 -31.03
CA GLU A 657 -21.41 -5.65 -32.38
C GLU A 657 -22.66 -6.21 -33.05
N HIS A 658 -23.43 -7.06 -32.36
CA HIS A 658 -24.44 -7.94 -32.99
C HIS A 658 -25.89 -7.51 -32.76
N LEU A 659 -26.18 -6.48 -31.96
CA LEU A 659 -27.55 -6.10 -31.60
C LEU A 659 -27.87 -4.64 -31.97
N ILE A 660 -29.07 -4.42 -32.49
CA ILE A 660 -29.57 -3.11 -32.93
C ILE A 660 -30.91 -2.82 -32.26
N PHE A 661 -31.07 -1.60 -31.72
CA PHE A 661 -32.36 -1.08 -31.28
C PHE A 661 -33.27 -0.84 -32.49
N ASP A 662 -34.44 -1.48 -32.47
CA ASP A 662 -35.42 -1.43 -33.54
C ASP A 662 -36.83 -1.55 -32.92
N PRO A 663 -37.55 -0.43 -32.73
CA PRO A 663 -38.84 -0.40 -32.03
C PRO A 663 -39.92 -1.33 -32.59
N LEU A 664 -39.80 -1.74 -33.86
CA LEU A 664 -40.78 -2.60 -34.54
C LEU A 664 -40.39 -4.08 -34.46
N ALA A 665 -39.12 -4.39 -34.22
CA ALA A 665 -38.60 -5.75 -34.17
C ALA A 665 -39.09 -6.56 -32.97
N LYS A 666 -39.15 -7.89 -33.17
CA LYS A 666 -39.53 -8.91 -32.19
C LYS A 666 -38.69 -10.16 -32.39
N THR A 667 -37.49 -10.22 -31.80
CA THR A 667 -36.58 -11.35 -31.98
C THR A 667 -36.74 -12.41 -30.87
N GLN A 668 -36.69 -13.68 -31.26
CA GLN A 668 -36.84 -14.82 -30.35
C GLN A 668 -35.64 -14.94 -29.41
N ILE A 669 -35.91 -15.16 -28.11
CA ILE A 669 -34.85 -15.31 -27.11
C ILE A 669 -34.04 -16.59 -27.33
N GLY A 670 -34.72 -17.68 -27.67
CA GLY A 670 -34.09 -18.98 -27.91
C GLY A 670 -33.84 -19.81 -26.65
N ALA A 671 -33.11 -20.90 -26.85
CA ALA A 671 -32.77 -21.88 -25.81
C ALA A 671 -31.57 -22.78 -26.15
N ASN A 672 -31.15 -22.85 -27.43
CA ASN A 672 -30.12 -23.76 -27.88
C ASN A 672 -28.75 -23.08 -27.90
N ALA A 673 -27.87 -23.40 -26.95
CA ALA A 673 -26.49 -22.92 -26.93
C ALA A 673 -25.60 -23.51 -28.06
N ARG A 674 -26.13 -24.44 -28.85
CA ARG A 674 -25.48 -25.09 -30.00
C ARG A 674 -26.14 -24.74 -31.34
N GLU A 675 -26.92 -23.65 -31.40
CA GLU A 675 -27.68 -23.24 -32.59
C GLU A 675 -26.82 -23.12 -33.85
N TRP A 676 -25.55 -22.69 -33.70
CA TRP A 676 -24.57 -22.52 -34.78
C TRP A 676 -23.28 -23.28 -34.46
N ASN A 677 -23.42 -24.54 -34.07
CA ASN A 677 -22.26 -25.42 -33.84
C ASN A 677 -21.77 -26.08 -35.12
N ASP A 678 -22.72 -26.54 -35.94
CA ASP A 678 -22.49 -27.44 -37.08
C ASP A 678 -22.86 -26.76 -38.42
N ASP A 679 -23.57 -25.62 -38.37
CA ASP A 679 -24.02 -24.80 -39.50
C ASP A 679 -23.31 -23.43 -39.57
N GLN A 680 -23.27 -22.81 -40.76
CA GLN A 680 -22.77 -21.44 -40.94
C GLN A 680 -23.74 -20.41 -40.35
N TYR A 681 -23.24 -19.55 -39.45
CA TYR A 681 -24.05 -18.54 -38.76
C TYR A 681 -24.81 -17.60 -39.70
N ASN A 682 -26.10 -17.40 -39.39
CA ASN A 682 -26.97 -16.46 -40.08
C ASN A 682 -27.79 -15.61 -39.07
N PRO A 683 -27.57 -14.29 -38.98
CA PRO A 683 -28.31 -13.43 -38.04
C PRO A 683 -29.80 -13.26 -38.37
N VAL A 684 -30.24 -13.58 -39.59
CA VAL A 684 -31.65 -13.43 -40.00
C VAL A 684 -32.52 -14.55 -39.41
N SER A 685 -31.97 -15.75 -39.24
CA SER A 685 -32.67 -16.93 -38.70
C SER A 685 -32.29 -17.30 -37.27
N SER A 686 -31.30 -16.62 -36.68
CA SER A 686 -30.81 -16.91 -35.32
C SER A 686 -31.72 -16.36 -34.21
N THR A 687 -31.76 -17.07 -33.08
CA THR A 687 -32.26 -16.54 -31.81
C THR A 687 -31.20 -15.73 -31.07
N LEU A 688 -31.64 -14.82 -30.19
CA LEU A 688 -30.73 -13.96 -29.40
C LEU A 688 -29.71 -14.80 -28.61
N PHE A 689 -30.13 -15.90 -27.98
CA PHE A 689 -29.25 -16.78 -27.22
C PHE A 689 -28.32 -17.61 -28.13
N GLY A 690 -28.78 -18.05 -29.30
CA GLY A 690 -27.96 -18.78 -30.26
C GLY A 690 -26.83 -17.91 -30.84
N SER A 691 -27.17 -16.68 -31.24
CA SER A 691 -26.21 -15.66 -31.69
C SER A 691 -25.19 -15.31 -30.59
N TYR A 692 -25.65 -15.09 -29.36
CA TYR A 692 -24.78 -14.80 -28.20
C TYR A 692 -23.82 -15.95 -27.88
N CYS A 693 -24.31 -17.21 -27.87
CA CYS A 693 -23.44 -18.37 -27.67
C CYS A 693 -22.43 -18.55 -28.81
N TRP A 694 -22.79 -18.17 -30.03
CA TRP A 694 -21.89 -18.18 -31.19
C TRP A 694 -20.81 -17.09 -31.11
N SER A 695 -21.13 -15.84 -30.75
CA SER A 695 -20.08 -14.81 -30.60
C SER A 695 -19.14 -15.18 -29.44
N CYS A 696 -19.68 -15.62 -28.30
CA CYS A 696 -18.89 -16.11 -27.17
C CYS A 696 -17.89 -17.20 -27.58
N LYS A 697 -18.31 -18.19 -28.38
CA LYS A 697 -17.45 -19.25 -28.93
C LYS A 697 -16.31 -18.69 -29.79
N ASN A 698 -16.55 -17.67 -30.60
CA ASN A 698 -15.56 -17.06 -31.48
C ASN A 698 -14.61 -16.10 -30.74
N THR A 699 -15.11 -15.39 -29.71
CA THR A 699 -14.31 -14.49 -28.85
C THR A 699 -13.59 -15.23 -27.71
N LEU A 700 -13.64 -16.56 -27.68
CA LEU A 700 -13.12 -17.43 -26.60
C LEU A 700 -13.69 -17.12 -25.20
N ARG A 701 -14.92 -16.58 -25.13
CA ARG A 701 -15.65 -16.24 -23.89
C ARG A 701 -16.62 -17.36 -23.50
N SER A 702 -16.79 -17.57 -22.20
CA SER A 702 -17.80 -18.51 -21.68
C SER A 702 -19.19 -17.86 -21.65
N PRO A 703 -20.21 -18.42 -22.34
CA PRO A 703 -21.55 -17.83 -22.35
C PRO A 703 -22.29 -18.03 -21.02
N LEU A 704 -23.19 -17.10 -20.69
CA LEU A 704 -24.18 -17.24 -19.63
C LEU A 704 -25.10 -18.44 -19.86
N THR A 705 -25.67 -18.99 -18.77
CA THR A 705 -26.81 -19.91 -18.87
C THR A 705 -28.02 -19.20 -19.47
N LYS A 706 -28.89 -19.95 -20.15
CA LYS A 706 -30.13 -19.46 -20.78
C LYS A 706 -31.00 -18.65 -19.81
N GLU A 707 -31.10 -19.12 -18.57
CA GLU A 707 -31.88 -18.54 -17.49
C GLU A 707 -31.36 -17.15 -17.14
N ASN A 708 -30.04 -17.02 -16.95
CA ASN A 708 -29.37 -15.76 -16.61
C ASN A 708 -29.28 -14.82 -17.80
N PHE A 709 -28.99 -15.33 -19.02
CA PHE A 709 -28.88 -14.55 -20.25
C PHE A 709 -30.10 -13.65 -20.46
N SER A 710 -31.31 -14.23 -20.41
CA SER A 710 -32.54 -13.49 -20.69
C SER A 710 -33.00 -12.53 -19.57
N ALA A 711 -32.29 -12.51 -18.44
CA ALA A 711 -32.47 -11.53 -17.36
C ALA A 711 -31.40 -10.42 -17.48
N ASN A 712 -30.13 -10.82 -17.56
CA ASN A 712 -28.99 -9.90 -17.70
C ASN A 712 -29.09 -9.05 -18.97
N LEU A 713 -29.58 -9.62 -20.08
CA LEU A 713 -29.81 -8.88 -21.33
C LEU A 713 -30.85 -7.78 -21.14
N LEU A 714 -31.99 -8.07 -20.51
CA LEU A 714 -32.99 -7.04 -20.23
C LEU A 714 -32.46 -5.98 -19.27
N GLU A 715 -31.71 -6.36 -18.24
CA GLU A 715 -31.12 -5.42 -17.29
C GLU A 715 -30.16 -4.44 -18.00
N LEU A 716 -29.31 -4.96 -18.89
CA LEU A 716 -28.32 -4.17 -19.63
C LEU A 716 -28.99 -3.25 -20.67
N LEU A 717 -29.93 -3.76 -21.47
CA LEU A 717 -30.65 -2.96 -22.48
C LEU A 717 -31.53 -1.88 -21.83
N THR A 718 -32.39 -2.24 -20.88
CA THR A 718 -33.36 -1.28 -20.31
C THR A 718 -32.71 -0.28 -19.35
N ALA A 719 -31.74 -0.71 -18.54
CA ALA A 719 -31.32 0.05 -17.36
C ALA A 719 -29.84 0.42 -17.32
N THR A 720 -29.10 0.14 -18.40
CA THR A 720 -27.79 0.74 -18.72
C THR A 720 -27.85 1.51 -20.04
N LEU A 721 -28.47 0.97 -21.11
CA LEU A 721 -28.62 1.66 -22.39
C LEU A 721 -29.90 2.52 -22.52
N GLY A 722 -30.89 2.33 -21.64
CA GLY A 722 -32.15 3.07 -21.68
C GLY A 722 -33.12 2.65 -22.80
N TRP A 723 -32.83 1.56 -23.51
CA TRP A 723 -33.60 1.09 -24.66
C TRP A 723 -34.98 0.58 -24.25
N GLN A 724 -36.01 1.00 -24.97
CA GLN A 724 -37.39 0.58 -24.74
C GLN A 724 -37.64 -0.84 -25.26
N VAL A 725 -37.31 -1.85 -24.45
CA VAL A 725 -37.43 -3.27 -24.79
C VAL A 725 -38.33 -4.04 -23.82
N GLU A 726 -39.09 -5.02 -24.34
CA GLU A 726 -40.05 -5.81 -23.57
C GLU A 726 -39.94 -7.31 -23.88
N LYS A 727 -39.76 -8.14 -22.85
CA LYS A 727 -39.83 -9.61 -22.94
C LYS A 727 -41.26 -10.08 -22.78
N LYS A 728 -41.85 -10.58 -23.88
CA LYS A 728 -43.22 -11.13 -23.90
C LYS A 728 -43.31 -12.46 -24.66
N LYS A 729 -44.46 -13.13 -24.53
CA LYS A 729 -44.76 -14.36 -25.27
C LYS A 729 -45.48 -14.00 -26.57
N SER A 730 -45.02 -14.54 -27.71
CA SER A 730 -45.57 -14.29 -29.05
C SER A 730 -45.56 -15.60 -29.84
N ASN A 731 -46.70 -15.99 -30.41
CA ASN A 731 -46.88 -17.25 -31.16
C ASN A 731 -46.30 -18.48 -30.43
N GLY A 732 -46.56 -18.59 -29.13
CA GLY A 732 -46.06 -19.67 -28.26
C GLY A 732 -44.62 -19.48 -27.75
N MET A 733 -43.79 -18.70 -28.44
CA MET A 733 -42.37 -18.51 -28.16
C MET A 733 -42.12 -17.28 -27.27
N MET A 734 -40.96 -17.23 -26.59
CA MET A 734 -40.53 -16.03 -25.86
C MET A 734 -39.68 -15.14 -26.76
N VAL A 735 -40.05 -13.86 -26.86
CA VAL A 735 -39.39 -12.84 -27.67
C VAL A 735 -39.00 -11.64 -26.82
N ILE A 736 -38.01 -10.87 -27.27
CA ILE A 736 -37.82 -9.48 -26.83
C ILE A 736 -38.27 -8.58 -27.99
N SER A 737 -39.09 -7.58 -27.68
CA SER A 737 -39.51 -6.53 -28.61
C SER A 737 -38.60 -5.31 -28.46
N GLY A 738 -38.37 -4.55 -29.54
CA GLY A 738 -37.54 -3.34 -29.52
C GLY A 738 -36.08 -3.55 -29.91
N VAL A 739 -35.67 -4.79 -30.23
CA VAL A 739 -34.32 -5.13 -30.71
C VAL A 739 -34.34 -6.24 -31.75
N ARG A 740 -33.32 -6.25 -32.61
CA ARG A 740 -32.97 -7.37 -33.51
C ARG A 740 -31.47 -7.55 -33.65
N LEU A 741 -31.07 -8.66 -34.25
CA LEU A 741 -29.69 -8.90 -34.66
C LEU A 741 -29.28 -7.97 -35.83
N ARG A 742 -27.99 -7.62 -35.85
CA ARG A 742 -27.32 -6.92 -36.96
C ARG A 742 -27.18 -7.86 -38.16
N THR A 743 -27.42 -7.33 -39.35
CA THR A 743 -27.27 -8.01 -40.64
C THR A 743 -26.24 -7.31 -41.51
N SER A 744 -25.83 -7.92 -42.62
CA SER A 744 -24.89 -7.30 -43.58
C SER A 744 -25.43 -6.04 -44.27
N SER A 745 -26.75 -5.82 -44.23
CA SER A 745 -27.40 -4.60 -44.71
C SER A 745 -27.47 -3.46 -43.66
N ASP A 746 -26.95 -3.66 -42.46
CA ASP A 746 -26.86 -2.65 -41.39
C ASP A 746 -25.44 -2.06 -41.24
N SER A 747 -24.67 -2.00 -42.34
CA SER A 747 -23.29 -1.49 -42.37
C SER A 747 -23.17 0.03 -42.21
N ASP A 748 -24.29 0.74 -42.33
CA ASP A 748 -24.48 2.17 -42.06
C ASP A 748 -24.78 2.47 -40.58
N ARG A 749 -25.19 1.47 -39.79
CA ARG A 749 -25.69 1.66 -38.42
C ARG A 749 -24.57 1.57 -37.37
N LEU A 750 -24.24 2.71 -36.78
CA LEU A 750 -23.30 2.83 -35.66
C LEU A 750 -23.58 1.82 -34.52
N THR A 751 -22.53 1.23 -33.99
CA THR A 751 -22.50 0.48 -32.71
C THR A 751 -22.89 1.36 -31.51
N VAL A 752 -23.09 0.75 -30.35
CA VAL A 752 -23.42 1.49 -29.11
C VAL A 752 -22.25 2.40 -28.69
N GLU A 753 -21.01 1.95 -28.85
CA GLU A 753 -19.80 2.71 -28.58
C GLU A 753 -19.66 3.93 -29.51
N GLU A 754 -19.86 3.75 -30.81
CA GLU A 754 -19.81 4.87 -31.78
C GLU A 754 -20.91 5.90 -31.55
N GLN A 755 -22.14 5.48 -31.19
CA GLN A 755 -23.22 6.40 -30.81
C GLN A 755 -22.83 7.24 -29.59
N LEU A 756 -22.27 6.61 -28.56
CA LEU A 756 -21.79 7.27 -27.35
C LEU A 756 -20.66 8.26 -27.62
N LEU A 757 -19.71 7.91 -28.50
CA LEU A 757 -18.64 8.81 -28.93
C LEU A 757 -19.16 10.02 -29.74
N GLN A 758 -20.29 9.87 -30.44
CA GLN A 758 -21.01 10.97 -31.10
C GLN A 758 -22.00 11.70 -30.16
N GLY A 759 -21.99 11.40 -28.86
CA GLY A 759 -22.79 12.08 -27.83
C GLY A 759 -24.27 11.67 -27.75
N GLY A 760 -24.68 10.65 -28.52
CA GLY A 760 -26.05 10.16 -28.63
C GLY A 760 -26.27 8.75 -28.06
N LEU A 761 -27.53 8.40 -27.86
CA LEU A 761 -27.99 7.02 -27.62
C LEU A 761 -29.41 6.92 -28.18
N VAL A 762 -29.63 6.03 -29.15
CA VAL A 762 -30.95 5.86 -29.77
C VAL A 762 -31.87 5.10 -28.81
N GLY A 763 -33.12 5.58 -28.65
CA GLY A 763 -34.16 4.87 -27.89
C GLY A 763 -34.52 5.43 -26.51
N ILE A 764 -33.97 6.58 -26.11
CA ILE A 764 -34.32 7.26 -24.85
C ILE A 764 -35.67 8.00 -24.98
N HIS A 765 -36.45 8.03 -23.88
CA HIS A 765 -37.68 8.82 -23.77
C HIS A 765 -37.46 10.31 -24.07
N GLN A 766 -38.20 10.86 -25.04
CA GLN A 766 -38.61 12.26 -24.96
C GLN A 766 -39.84 12.36 -24.03
N GLY A 767 -39.83 13.34 -23.13
CA GLY A 767 -41.01 13.71 -22.34
C GLY A 767 -42.06 14.39 -23.22
N ASN A 768 -43.34 14.34 -22.80
CA ASN A 768 -44.44 14.94 -23.56
C ASN A 768 -44.25 16.48 -23.67
N PRO A 769 -44.11 17.08 -24.87
CA PRO A 769 -43.68 18.49 -25.03
C PRO A 769 -44.64 19.59 -24.52
N GLN A 770 -45.74 19.22 -23.86
CA GLN A 770 -46.83 20.13 -23.48
C GLN A 770 -46.87 20.50 -21.99
N GLY A 771 -45.91 20.05 -21.19
CA GLY A 771 -45.77 20.43 -19.77
C GLY A 771 -44.93 21.70 -19.56
N ASP A 772 -43.65 21.63 -19.94
CA ASP A 772 -42.61 22.49 -19.34
C ASP A 772 -42.34 23.83 -20.05
N ILE A 773 -43.08 24.15 -21.12
CA ILE A 773 -42.95 25.43 -21.82
C ILE A 773 -43.36 26.62 -20.91
N LYS A 774 -44.18 26.39 -19.88
CA LYS A 774 -44.66 27.45 -18.99
C LYS A 774 -43.66 27.95 -17.95
N THR A 775 -42.64 27.17 -17.59
CA THR A 775 -41.66 27.58 -16.56
C THR A 775 -40.44 28.31 -17.11
N LEU A 776 -40.20 28.26 -18.43
CA LEU A 776 -39.13 29.02 -19.09
C LEU A 776 -39.56 30.46 -19.50
N SER A 777 -40.86 30.75 -19.49
CA SER A 777 -41.43 32.10 -19.70
C SER A 777 -40.91 33.11 -18.66
N ASP A 778 -40.88 32.71 -17.39
CA ASP A 778 -40.93 33.67 -16.29
C ASP A 778 -39.55 34.08 -15.75
N MET A 779 -38.45 33.62 -16.38
CA MET A 779 -37.07 33.92 -15.97
C MET A 779 -36.27 34.73 -17.01
N ALA A 780 -36.89 35.18 -18.10
CA ALA A 780 -36.20 35.74 -19.28
C ALA A 780 -36.37 37.27 -19.47
N GLN A 781 -36.45 38.07 -18.40
CA GLN A 781 -36.30 39.53 -18.50
C GLN A 781 -34.82 39.94 -18.42
N GLY A 782 -34.09 39.77 -19.53
CA GLY A 782 -32.62 39.89 -19.54
C GLY A 782 -31.91 40.07 -20.88
N GLY A 783 -32.60 40.58 -21.92
CA GLY A 783 -31.99 41.19 -23.12
C GLY A 783 -30.90 40.44 -23.89
N GLN A 784 -31.28 39.60 -24.87
CA GLN A 784 -30.44 39.26 -26.03
C GLN A 784 -31.31 39.10 -27.29
N GLY A 785 -31.29 40.10 -28.18
CA GLY A 785 -32.04 40.06 -29.46
C GLY A 785 -31.32 39.26 -30.54
N ASP A 786 -30.02 39.52 -30.74
CA ASP A 786 -29.17 38.92 -31.78
C ASP A 786 -29.24 37.39 -31.83
N LEU A 787 -29.14 36.75 -30.67
CA LEU A 787 -29.02 35.29 -30.59
C LEU A 787 -30.27 34.58 -31.13
N PHE A 788 -31.45 35.19 -30.97
CA PHE A 788 -32.72 34.60 -31.38
C PHE A 788 -32.94 34.71 -32.90
N GLU A 789 -32.48 35.79 -33.53
CA GLU A 789 -32.51 35.90 -35.00
C GLU A 789 -31.51 34.94 -35.65
N GLN A 790 -30.30 34.81 -35.10
CA GLN A 790 -29.27 33.89 -35.60
C GLN A 790 -29.74 32.42 -35.53
N ILE A 791 -30.40 32.00 -34.44
CA ILE A 791 -30.98 30.65 -34.33
C ILE A 791 -32.07 30.42 -35.39
N ASN A 792 -33.01 31.37 -35.56
CA ASN A 792 -34.07 31.26 -36.57
C ASN A 792 -33.53 31.23 -38.01
N GLN A 793 -32.41 31.91 -38.27
CA GLN A 793 -31.76 31.90 -39.59
C GLN A 793 -31.07 30.55 -39.87
N LEU A 794 -30.36 29.99 -38.89
CA LEU A 794 -29.75 28.65 -38.99
C LEU A 794 -30.81 27.54 -39.16
N GLU A 795 -31.97 27.64 -38.50
CA GLU A 795 -33.05 26.67 -38.70
C GLU A 795 -33.68 26.77 -40.11
N LYS A 796 -33.78 27.97 -40.70
CA LYS A 796 -34.19 28.12 -42.11
C LYS A 796 -33.19 27.46 -43.07
N GLU A 797 -31.89 27.69 -42.88
CA GLU A 797 -30.86 27.08 -43.75
C GLU A 797 -30.85 25.55 -43.63
N LYS A 798 -31.03 25.02 -42.42
CA LYS A 798 -31.20 23.58 -42.16
C LYS A 798 -32.39 22.98 -42.92
N GLN A 799 -33.55 23.64 -42.93
CA GLN A 799 -34.72 23.17 -43.68
C GLN A 799 -34.48 23.19 -45.21
N ILE A 800 -33.81 24.23 -45.72
CA ILE A 800 -33.45 24.33 -47.15
C ILE A 800 -32.48 23.21 -47.57
N LEU A 801 -31.55 22.81 -46.70
CA LEU A 801 -30.63 21.70 -46.94
C LEU A 801 -31.34 20.32 -46.91
N LEU A 802 -32.28 20.11 -45.99
CA LEU A 802 -33.08 18.89 -45.91
C LEU A 802 -33.97 18.69 -47.14
N GLU A 803 -34.58 19.75 -47.66
CA GLU A 803 -35.43 19.65 -48.86
C GLU A 803 -34.59 19.40 -50.13
N LYS A 804 -33.37 19.95 -50.21
CA LYS A 804 -32.41 19.62 -51.28
C LYS A 804 -31.94 18.16 -51.24
N LEU A 805 -31.73 17.60 -50.05
CA LEU A 805 -31.37 16.18 -49.90
C LEU A 805 -32.48 15.26 -50.44
N ARG A 806 -33.74 15.53 -50.08
CA ARG A 806 -34.90 14.78 -50.61
C ARG A 806 -35.00 14.81 -52.13
N LEU A 807 -34.74 15.96 -52.76
CA LEU A 807 -34.75 16.08 -54.22
C LEU A 807 -33.67 15.21 -54.84
N LEU A 808 -32.43 15.26 -54.33
CA LEU A 808 -31.32 14.43 -54.80
C LEU A 808 -31.55 12.93 -54.60
N GLU A 809 -32.17 12.52 -53.49
CA GLU A 809 -32.58 11.13 -53.24
C GLU A 809 -33.62 10.66 -54.27
N SER A 810 -34.57 11.53 -54.64
CA SER A 810 -35.60 11.22 -55.64
C SER A 810 -35.05 11.11 -57.08
N GLU A 811 -34.12 11.99 -57.49
CA GLU A 811 -33.45 11.90 -58.79
C GLU A 811 -32.63 10.60 -58.89
N LYS A 812 -31.98 10.20 -57.80
CA LYS A 812 -31.21 8.96 -57.73
C LYS A 812 -32.09 7.71 -57.87
N THR A 813 -33.33 7.73 -57.35
CA THR A 813 -34.25 6.59 -57.50
C THR A 813 -34.78 6.41 -58.92
N VAL A 814 -34.83 7.47 -59.73
CA VAL A 814 -35.21 7.38 -61.15
C VAL A 814 -34.09 6.76 -61.98
N LEU A 815 -32.84 7.21 -61.77
CA LEU A 815 -31.67 6.72 -62.51
C LEU A 815 -31.37 5.23 -62.27
N GLU A 816 -31.75 4.68 -61.12
CA GLU A 816 -31.58 3.24 -60.81
C GLU A 816 -32.70 2.35 -61.42
N GLN A 817 -33.78 2.93 -61.99
CA GLN A 817 -34.86 2.18 -62.64
C GLN A 817 -34.70 2.03 -64.15
N GLU A 818 -34.01 2.93 -64.86
CA GLU A 818 -33.84 2.85 -66.33
C GLU A 818 -32.77 1.84 -66.78
N ASN A 819 -31.99 1.27 -65.86
CA ASN A 819 -30.72 0.61 -66.17
C ASN A 819 -30.70 -0.93 -65.94
N ASN A 820 -31.88 -1.57 -65.94
CA ASN A 820 -32.05 -2.98 -65.53
C ASN A 820 -32.59 -3.93 -66.63
N ASP A 821 -32.70 -3.49 -67.88
CA ASP A 821 -33.07 -4.33 -69.02
C ASP A 821 -31.86 -4.69 -69.92
N VAL A 822 -31.91 -5.89 -70.52
CA VAL A 822 -30.95 -6.51 -71.47
C VAL A 822 -29.79 -7.33 -70.84
N VAL A 823 -29.45 -8.43 -71.52
CA VAL A 823 -28.81 -9.64 -70.97
C VAL A 823 -27.29 -9.72 -71.25
N ASN A 824 -26.56 -10.33 -70.29
CA ASN A 824 -25.21 -10.93 -70.36
C ASN A 824 -24.78 -11.54 -71.74
N PRO A 825 -23.48 -11.60 -72.11
CA PRO A 825 -22.56 -12.53 -71.42
C PRO A 825 -21.02 -12.26 -71.41
N SER A 826 -20.39 -12.70 -70.31
CA SER A 826 -19.07 -13.38 -70.15
C SER A 826 -17.79 -13.00 -70.92
N LEU A 827 -16.73 -12.81 -70.11
CA LEU A 827 -15.33 -13.30 -70.26
C LEU A 827 -14.36 -12.72 -71.32
N ALA A 828 -13.30 -12.11 -70.76
CA ALA A 828 -11.89 -12.28 -71.13
C ALA A 828 -11.41 -11.93 -72.55
N SER A 829 -10.86 -10.71 -72.72
CA SER A 829 -9.53 -10.53 -73.31
C SER A 829 -9.00 -9.10 -73.15
N LEU A 830 -7.78 -8.98 -72.60
CA LEU A 830 -6.68 -8.07 -73.03
C LEU A 830 -5.56 -8.12 -71.97
N ARG A 831 -4.44 -8.76 -72.32
CA ARG A 831 -3.21 -8.86 -71.52
C ARG A 831 -2.04 -8.43 -72.39
N GLN A 832 -1.10 -7.67 -71.79
CA GLN A 832 0.25 -7.36 -72.33
C GLN A 832 0.19 -6.46 -73.59
N THR A 833 1.06 -5.45 -73.76
CA THR A 833 2.53 -5.36 -73.63
C THR A 833 2.97 -3.90 -73.36
N GLN A 834 4.20 -3.54 -72.96
CA GLN A 834 5.26 -4.19 -72.15
C GLN A 834 6.31 -3.12 -71.72
N GLN A 835 7.07 -3.42 -70.64
CA GLN A 835 8.44 -2.98 -70.34
C GLN A 835 8.81 -1.49 -70.10
N GLU A 836 9.53 -1.28 -68.97
CA GLU A 836 10.78 -0.50 -68.78
C GLU A 836 10.86 1.00 -69.21
N ILE A 837 11.44 1.94 -68.44
CA ILE A 837 12.48 1.81 -67.39
C ILE A 837 12.36 2.90 -66.29
N GLN A 838 13.04 2.64 -65.16
CA GLN A 838 13.44 3.51 -64.02
C GLN A 838 13.67 5.03 -64.33
N VAL A 839 13.61 5.99 -63.39
CA VAL A 839 13.81 6.03 -61.90
C VAL A 839 12.90 7.13 -61.29
N SER A 840 12.86 7.58 -60.01
CA SER A 840 13.59 7.39 -58.73
C SER A 840 12.76 7.93 -57.52
N PHE A 841 13.34 7.87 -56.31
CA PHE A 841 12.99 8.54 -55.04
C PHE A 841 11.75 8.07 -54.24
N THR A 842 12.04 7.37 -53.15
CA THR A 842 11.13 7.03 -52.05
C THR A 842 11.71 7.49 -50.70
N PRO A 843 10.93 8.19 -49.86
CA PRO A 843 11.10 8.18 -48.41
C PRO A 843 10.62 6.84 -47.84
N ILE A 844 11.22 6.38 -46.74
CA ILE A 844 10.96 5.04 -46.19
C ILE A 844 9.84 5.10 -45.14
N ALA A 845 8.85 4.22 -45.27
CA ALA A 845 7.88 3.94 -44.22
C ALA A 845 8.40 2.83 -43.28
N SER A 846 8.20 3.00 -41.98
CA SER A 846 8.59 2.03 -40.95
C SER A 846 7.71 0.78 -40.97
N PRO A 847 8.27 -0.45 -41.00
CA PRO A 847 7.51 -1.66 -40.69
C PRO A 847 7.38 -1.81 -39.17
N SER A 848 6.16 -1.76 -38.66
CA SER A 848 5.83 -2.29 -37.34
C SER A 848 5.88 -3.82 -37.37
N LEU A 849 6.52 -4.43 -36.38
CA LEU A 849 6.55 -5.89 -36.19
C LEU A 849 6.47 -6.21 -34.70
N GLU A 850 5.25 -6.17 -34.17
CA GLU A 850 4.96 -6.69 -32.84
C GLU A 850 5.12 -8.22 -32.87
N ALA A 851 6.04 -8.74 -32.06
CA ALA A 851 6.18 -10.18 -31.87
C ALA A 851 5.15 -10.65 -30.84
N SER A 852 4.25 -11.55 -31.24
CA SER A 852 3.25 -12.12 -30.34
C SER A 852 3.90 -13.03 -29.28
N LEU A 853 3.68 -12.72 -28.01
CA LEU A 853 3.99 -13.63 -26.90
C LEU A 853 2.99 -14.79 -26.94
N SER A 854 3.50 -16.01 -27.12
CA SER A 854 2.69 -17.22 -27.04
C SER A 854 2.40 -17.62 -25.60
N GLU A 855 1.15 -17.97 -25.29
CA GLU A 855 0.79 -18.51 -23.99
C GLU A 855 1.52 -19.85 -23.72
N ILE A 856 2.01 -20.01 -22.49
CA ILE A 856 2.81 -21.18 -22.10
C ILE A 856 1.88 -22.35 -21.75
N ASP A 857 1.85 -23.39 -22.58
CA ASP A 857 1.05 -24.59 -22.32
C ASP A 857 1.70 -25.50 -21.25
N TYR A 858 1.34 -25.23 -19.98
CA TYR A 858 1.71 -26.04 -18.82
C TYR A 858 1.18 -27.49 -18.85
N SER A 859 0.27 -27.86 -19.76
CA SER A 859 -0.13 -29.27 -19.92
C SER A 859 1.05 -30.15 -20.30
N THR A 860 2.04 -29.59 -21.03
CA THR A 860 3.26 -30.27 -21.48
C THR A 860 4.34 -30.44 -20.41
N TYR A 861 4.18 -29.85 -19.21
CA TYR A 861 5.18 -29.96 -18.14
C TYR A 861 5.28 -31.41 -17.59
N PRO A 862 6.47 -32.03 -17.53
CA PRO A 862 6.65 -33.46 -17.24
C PRO A 862 6.60 -33.81 -15.73
N HIS A 863 5.57 -33.35 -15.03
CA HIS A 863 5.36 -33.60 -13.59
C HIS A 863 5.17 -35.09 -13.28
N ARG A 864 6.05 -35.65 -12.44
CA ARG A 864 6.18 -37.11 -12.22
C ARG A 864 4.93 -37.85 -11.72
N THR A 865 4.04 -37.21 -10.98
CA THR A 865 2.93 -37.87 -10.25
C THR A 865 1.54 -37.22 -10.40
N SER A 866 1.34 -36.26 -11.30
CA SER A 866 0.07 -35.54 -11.44
C SER A 866 -0.21 -35.10 -12.87
N SER A 867 -1.44 -35.30 -13.32
CA SER A 867 -1.96 -34.80 -14.60
C SER A 867 -2.62 -33.43 -14.49
N ASP A 868 -2.92 -32.94 -13.28
CA ASP A 868 -3.60 -31.66 -13.06
C ASP A 868 -2.74 -30.47 -13.53
N ILE A 869 -3.32 -29.60 -14.35
CA ILE A 869 -2.62 -28.49 -15.00
C ILE A 869 -2.16 -27.45 -13.97
N ARG A 870 -2.91 -27.23 -12.88
CA ARG A 870 -2.55 -26.27 -11.84
C ARG A 870 -1.44 -26.80 -10.93
N ALA A 871 -1.44 -28.08 -10.63
CA ALA A 871 -0.33 -28.76 -9.95
C ALA A 871 0.95 -28.73 -10.81
N LYS A 872 0.83 -28.97 -12.12
CA LYS A 872 1.94 -28.81 -13.09
C LYS A 872 2.49 -27.39 -13.10
N GLN A 873 1.64 -26.38 -13.26
CA GLN A 873 2.01 -24.97 -13.24
C GLN A 873 2.73 -24.59 -11.94
N ASN A 874 2.14 -24.91 -10.78
CA ASN A 874 2.73 -24.61 -9.47
C ASN A 874 4.12 -25.27 -9.29
N LYS A 875 4.30 -26.51 -9.74
CA LYS A 875 5.58 -27.23 -9.65
C LYS A 875 6.62 -26.68 -10.62
N ALA A 876 6.20 -26.25 -11.82
CA ALA A 876 7.06 -25.58 -12.80
C ALA A 876 7.56 -24.22 -12.28
N HIS A 877 6.69 -23.41 -11.67
CA HIS A 877 7.09 -22.15 -11.02
C HIS A 877 7.98 -22.37 -9.79
N GLN A 878 7.69 -23.37 -8.95
CA GLN A 878 8.59 -23.74 -7.84
C GLN A 878 9.99 -24.20 -8.32
N CYS A 879 10.08 -24.78 -9.52
CA CYS A 879 11.35 -25.09 -10.17
C CYS A 879 12.04 -23.81 -10.67
N LYS A 880 11.27 -22.91 -11.30
CA LYS A 880 11.71 -21.60 -11.81
C LYS A 880 12.37 -20.76 -10.71
N GLU A 881 11.65 -20.52 -9.61
CA GLU A 881 12.12 -19.73 -8.46
C GLU A 881 13.43 -20.30 -7.88
N LYS A 882 13.49 -21.62 -7.70
CA LYS A 882 14.69 -22.28 -7.16
C LYS A 882 15.88 -22.19 -8.10
N MET A 883 15.65 -22.32 -9.41
CA MET A 883 16.70 -22.20 -10.42
C MET A 883 17.27 -20.78 -10.46
N LEU A 884 16.42 -19.76 -10.38
CA LEU A 884 16.83 -18.35 -10.34
C LEU A 884 17.49 -17.94 -9.01
N SER A 885 17.13 -18.57 -7.90
CA SER A 885 17.80 -18.37 -6.59
C SER A 885 19.22 -18.96 -6.50
N CYS A 886 19.69 -19.63 -7.55
CA CYS A 886 21.05 -20.15 -7.63
C CYS A 886 21.96 -19.10 -8.26
N HIS A 887 22.63 -18.29 -7.44
CA HIS A 887 23.54 -17.22 -7.90
C HIS A 887 25.03 -17.63 -7.98
N THR A 888 25.34 -18.91 -7.74
CA THR A 888 26.71 -19.46 -7.91
C THR A 888 26.65 -20.84 -8.56
N SER A 889 27.75 -21.25 -9.18
CA SER A 889 27.85 -22.52 -9.91
C SER A 889 27.73 -23.72 -8.97
N GLU A 890 28.22 -23.57 -7.74
CA GLU A 890 28.08 -24.55 -6.66
C GLU A 890 26.62 -24.70 -6.22
N ARG A 891 25.88 -23.58 -6.02
CA ARG A 891 24.44 -23.61 -5.74
C ARG A 891 23.65 -24.26 -6.86
N LEU A 892 23.99 -23.96 -8.12
CA LEU A 892 23.31 -24.52 -9.29
C LEU A 892 23.63 -26.01 -9.48
N ALA A 893 24.85 -26.45 -9.17
CA ALA A 893 25.21 -27.87 -9.13
C ALA A 893 24.45 -28.61 -8.01
N GLN A 894 24.35 -28.01 -6.82
CA GLN A 894 23.61 -28.58 -5.69
C GLN A 894 22.09 -28.67 -5.97
N PHE A 895 21.51 -27.66 -6.61
CA PHE A 895 20.13 -27.69 -7.10
C PHE A 895 19.86 -28.88 -8.04
N LYS A 896 20.85 -29.28 -8.85
CA LYS A 896 20.77 -30.46 -9.71
C LYS A 896 20.99 -31.79 -8.96
N SER A 897 21.79 -31.81 -7.90
CA SER A 897 22.04 -33.04 -7.11
C SER A 897 20.92 -33.39 -6.14
N ASP A 898 20.24 -32.41 -5.54
CA ASP A 898 19.34 -32.60 -4.40
C ASP A 898 17.98 -33.25 -4.74
N GLY A 899 17.81 -33.76 -5.97
CA GLY A 899 16.77 -34.73 -6.35
C GLY A 899 15.33 -34.24 -6.41
N GLY A 900 15.05 -32.98 -6.07
CA GLY A 900 13.69 -32.43 -5.94
C GLY A 900 12.90 -32.21 -7.25
N PHE A 901 13.57 -32.33 -8.40
CA PHE A 901 13.05 -32.23 -9.78
C PHE A 901 13.87 -33.17 -10.68
N SER A 902 13.36 -33.57 -11.85
CA SER A 902 14.17 -34.28 -12.87
C SER A 902 14.88 -33.30 -13.79
N GLU A 903 15.91 -33.77 -14.49
CA GLU A 903 16.52 -33.01 -15.59
C GLU A 903 15.47 -32.60 -16.63
N THR A 904 14.46 -33.44 -16.93
CA THR A 904 13.36 -33.08 -17.83
C THR A 904 12.42 -32.01 -17.28
N GLU A 905 12.16 -31.98 -15.97
CA GLU A 905 11.39 -30.91 -15.31
C GLU A 905 12.18 -29.58 -15.31
N ILE A 906 13.51 -29.65 -15.13
CA ILE A 906 14.44 -28.50 -15.17
C ILE A 906 14.56 -27.94 -16.59
N GLN A 907 14.85 -28.78 -17.58
CA GLN A 907 15.02 -28.38 -18.99
C GLN A 907 13.74 -27.81 -19.60
N TRP A 908 12.56 -28.34 -19.25
CA TRP A 908 11.29 -27.75 -19.67
C TRP A 908 11.14 -26.32 -19.12
N VAL A 909 11.41 -26.10 -17.83
CA VAL A 909 11.30 -24.77 -17.21
C VAL A 909 12.32 -23.81 -17.80
N TYR A 910 13.56 -24.26 -18.00
CA TYR A 910 14.62 -23.46 -18.60
C TYR A 910 14.25 -22.96 -20.00
N HIS A 911 13.72 -23.82 -20.87
CA HIS A 911 13.40 -23.46 -22.26
C HIS A 911 11.97 -22.95 -22.53
N ARG A 912 11.03 -23.12 -21.59
CA ARG A 912 9.60 -22.75 -21.78
C ARG A 912 9.06 -21.75 -20.77
N LEU A 913 9.74 -21.49 -19.65
CA LEU A 913 9.19 -20.70 -18.53
C LEU A 913 10.16 -19.62 -17.98
N LEU A 914 11.47 -19.73 -18.25
CA LEU A 914 12.40 -18.62 -18.10
C LEU A 914 12.38 -17.74 -19.36
N THR A 915 12.24 -16.44 -19.16
CA THR A 915 12.55 -15.41 -20.18
C THR A 915 14.06 -15.41 -20.51
N PRO A 916 14.52 -14.80 -21.62
CA PRO A 916 15.94 -14.76 -21.96
C PRO A 916 16.82 -14.25 -20.81
N ALA A 917 16.52 -13.08 -20.23
CA ALA A 917 17.28 -12.52 -19.10
C ALA A 917 17.33 -13.46 -17.87
N GLU A 918 16.27 -14.23 -17.61
CA GLU A 918 16.25 -15.25 -16.55
C GLU A 918 17.06 -16.50 -16.92
N GLN A 919 17.07 -16.90 -18.21
CA GLN A 919 17.95 -17.96 -18.71
C GLN A 919 19.42 -17.57 -18.62
N ASP A 920 19.72 -16.29 -18.85
CA ASP A 920 21.06 -15.71 -18.81
C ASP A 920 21.55 -15.52 -17.36
N GLN A 921 20.70 -15.08 -16.43
CA GLN A 921 21.02 -15.07 -14.99
C GLN A 921 21.45 -16.46 -14.48
N VAL A 922 20.82 -17.53 -14.98
CA VAL A 922 21.18 -18.92 -14.66
C VAL A 922 22.47 -19.37 -15.38
N ARG A 923 22.85 -18.76 -16.52
CA ARG A 923 24.15 -18.95 -17.19
C ARG A 923 25.27 -18.22 -16.47
N GLU A 924 25.06 -16.96 -16.06
CA GLU A 924 26.02 -16.20 -15.25
C GLU A 924 26.35 -16.94 -13.95
N ALA A 925 25.33 -17.45 -13.26
CA ALA A 925 25.51 -18.32 -12.10
C ALA A 925 26.38 -19.55 -12.41
N ALA A 926 26.21 -20.20 -13.56
CA ALA A 926 27.05 -21.32 -13.97
C ALA A 926 28.50 -20.89 -14.31
N ASN A 927 28.68 -19.72 -14.92
CA ASN A 927 29.94 -19.20 -15.44
C ASN A 927 30.77 -18.43 -14.39
N LEU A 928 30.21 -18.07 -13.23
CA LEU A 928 30.89 -17.33 -12.17
C LEU A 928 32.14 -18.05 -11.57
N SER A 929 32.31 -19.34 -11.86
CA SER A 929 33.55 -20.07 -11.55
C SER A 929 34.73 -19.78 -12.51
N GLN A 930 34.48 -19.09 -13.63
CA GLN A 930 35.48 -18.76 -14.66
C GLN A 930 35.77 -17.26 -14.77
N LEU A 931 34.93 -16.41 -14.17
CA LEU A 931 34.97 -14.94 -14.31
C LEU A 931 35.72 -14.20 -13.18
N SER A 932 36.56 -14.90 -12.42
CA SER A 932 37.46 -14.29 -11.42
C SER A 932 38.72 -13.65 -12.04
N LEU A 933 38.71 -13.37 -13.35
CA LEU A 933 39.81 -12.75 -14.08
C LEU A 933 39.32 -11.67 -15.08
N PHE A 934 39.94 -10.48 -14.97
CA PHE A 934 39.95 -9.32 -15.88
C PHE A 934 38.78 -8.30 -15.78
N GLU A 935 39.10 -7.06 -16.21
CA GLU A 935 38.42 -5.81 -15.82
C GLU A 935 37.52 -5.20 -16.92
N GLN A 936 36.86 -4.07 -16.58
CA GLN A 936 35.85 -3.36 -17.37
C GLN A 936 36.35 -2.77 -18.71
N VAL A 937 35.48 -2.75 -19.73
CA VAL A 937 35.52 -1.80 -20.86
C VAL A 937 34.08 -1.40 -21.27
N ASP A 938 33.86 -0.12 -21.55
CA ASP A 938 32.59 0.48 -22.03
C ASP A 938 32.41 0.35 -23.56
N TYR A 939 31.18 0.22 -24.07
CA TYR A 939 30.90 -0.15 -25.47
C TYR A 939 29.85 0.71 -26.19
N ASN A 940 30.26 1.27 -27.34
CA ASN A 940 29.39 1.95 -28.30
C ASN A 940 29.29 1.14 -29.61
N TRP A 941 28.12 0.56 -29.85
CA TRP A 941 27.87 -0.45 -30.88
C TRP A 941 28.06 -0.01 -32.33
N GLN A 942 27.87 1.28 -32.64
CA GLN A 942 28.06 1.79 -34.01
C GLN A 942 29.53 1.75 -34.45
N LYS A 943 30.50 1.81 -33.50
CA LYS A 943 31.92 1.66 -33.81
C LYS A 943 32.32 0.21 -34.10
N ALA A 944 31.70 -0.77 -33.44
CA ALA A 944 32.04 -2.19 -33.59
C ALA A 944 31.78 -2.70 -35.02
N ILE A 945 30.63 -2.33 -35.61
CA ILE A 945 30.27 -2.74 -36.98
C ILE A 945 31.24 -2.14 -38.01
N ALA A 946 31.66 -0.88 -37.85
CA ALA A 946 32.65 -0.25 -38.72
C ALA A 946 34.06 -0.87 -38.58
N ALA A 947 34.42 -1.35 -37.40
CA ALA A 947 35.70 -2.02 -37.17
C ALA A 947 35.80 -3.40 -37.86
N ILE A 948 34.66 -4.09 -38.07
CA ILE A 948 34.61 -5.36 -38.82
C ILE A 948 34.96 -5.16 -40.30
N ASP A 949 34.55 -4.04 -40.93
CA ASP A 949 34.93 -3.75 -42.32
C ASP A 949 36.45 -3.54 -42.48
N ALA A 950 37.09 -2.92 -41.49
CA ALA A 950 38.54 -2.72 -41.48
C ALA A 950 39.31 -4.05 -41.36
N GLU A 951 38.90 -4.94 -40.45
CA GLU A 951 39.55 -6.25 -40.26
C GLU A 951 39.33 -7.21 -41.45
N LEU A 952 38.12 -7.25 -42.03
CA LEU A 952 37.87 -8.02 -43.26
C LEU A 952 38.75 -7.53 -44.43
N SER A 953 38.92 -6.21 -44.54
CA SER A 953 39.81 -5.60 -45.54
C SER A 953 41.28 -5.93 -45.28
N ARG A 954 41.74 -5.92 -44.01
CA ARG A 954 43.11 -6.30 -43.62
C ARG A 954 43.42 -7.75 -44.00
N LEU A 955 42.49 -8.67 -43.75
CA LEU A 955 42.62 -10.09 -44.07
C LEU A 955 42.47 -10.40 -45.57
N GLY A 956 42.10 -9.42 -46.39
CA GLY A 956 41.79 -9.63 -47.82
C GLY A 956 40.58 -10.54 -48.06
N TRP A 957 39.70 -10.70 -47.07
CA TRP A 957 38.57 -11.63 -47.15
C TRP A 957 37.46 -11.07 -48.06
N THR A 958 37.09 -11.84 -49.08
CA THR A 958 35.96 -11.49 -49.93
C THR A 958 34.63 -11.62 -49.17
N THR A 959 33.61 -10.87 -49.60
CA THR A 959 32.26 -10.93 -49.02
C THR A 959 31.64 -12.34 -49.06
N ALA A 960 32.08 -13.18 -50.01
CA ALA A 960 31.70 -14.59 -50.08
C ALA A 960 32.32 -15.41 -48.93
N GLN A 961 33.63 -15.31 -48.71
CA GLN A 961 34.35 -16.01 -47.63
C GLN A 961 33.88 -15.56 -46.25
N ALA A 962 33.69 -14.25 -46.06
CA ALA A 962 33.12 -13.72 -44.82
C ALA A 962 31.72 -14.30 -44.55
N LYS A 963 30.89 -14.43 -45.58
CA LYS A 963 29.55 -15.04 -45.48
C LYS A 963 29.58 -16.55 -45.26
N GLU A 964 30.50 -17.28 -45.88
CA GLU A 964 30.72 -18.70 -45.58
C GLU A 964 31.16 -18.90 -44.14
N TYR A 965 32.07 -18.07 -43.62
CA TYR A 965 32.49 -18.12 -42.21
C TYR A 965 31.32 -17.86 -41.26
N LEU A 966 30.49 -16.86 -41.55
CA LEU A 966 29.31 -16.55 -40.73
C LEU A 966 28.23 -17.64 -40.77
N ILE A 967 28.08 -18.34 -41.90
CA ILE A 967 27.19 -19.51 -42.00
C ILE A 967 27.80 -20.74 -41.31
N ALA A 968 29.12 -20.96 -41.42
CA ALA A 968 29.80 -22.10 -40.82
C ALA A 968 29.89 -22.01 -39.29
N LYS A 969 30.09 -20.80 -38.73
CA LYS A 969 30.28 -20.59 -37.29
C LYS A 969 29.01 -20.12 -36.55
N TYR A 970 28.21 -19.24 -37.15
CA TYR A 970 27.01 -18.65 -36.51
C TYR A 970 25.69 -19.01 -37.22
N ASN A 971 25.73 -19.82 -38.28
CA ASN A 971 24.59 -20.16 -39.15
C ASN A 971 23.82 -18.93 -39.72
N LYS A 972 24.46 -17.76 -39.74
CA LYS A 972 23.84 -16.46 -40.06
C LYS A 972 24.38 -15.93 -41.39
N ARG A 973 23.48 -15.52 -42.29
CA ARG A 973 23.78 -15.23 -43.71
C ARG A 973 24.32 -13.82 -43.99
N SER A 974 24.40 -12.97 -42.96
CA SER A 974 24.89 -11.59 -42.99
C SER A 974 25.27 -11.18 -41.57
N ARG A 975 26.30 -10.33 -41.43
CA ARG A 975 26.69 -9.76 -40.12
C ARG A 975 25.63 -8.86 -39.47
N GLN A 976 24.66 -8.39 -40.25
CA GLN A 976 23.48 -7.64 -39.75
C GLN A 976 22.44 -8.53 -39.05
N LEU A 977 22.61 -9.85 -39.13
CA LEU A 977 21.79 -10.84 -38.42
C LEU A 977 22.51 -11.40 -37.20
N LEU A 978 23.72 -10.91 -36.91
CA LEU A 978 24.43 -11.20 -35.67
C LEU A 978 23.89 -10.30 -34.57
N ASP A 979 23.82 -10.83 -33.35
CA ASP A 979 23.53 -10.04 -32.15
C ASP A 979 24.79 -9.35 -31.60
N ASN A 980 24.64 -8.60 -30.52
CA ASN A 980 25.71 -7.76 -29.97
C ASN A 980 26.93 -8.57 -29.50
N GLU A 981 26.72 -9.75 -28.93
CA GLU A 981 27.81 -10.61 -28.46
C GLU A 981 28.51 -11.27 -29.65
N GLU A 982 27.76 -11.82 -30.60
CA GLU A 982 28.30 -12.36 -31.85
C GLU A 982 29.05 -11.32 -32.69
N ILE A 983 28.63 -10.05 -32.69
CA ILE A 983 29.33 -8.94 -33.36
C ILE A 983 30.71 -8.72 -32.71
N ILE A 984 30.80 -8.73 -31.39
CA ILE A 984 32.08 -8.62 -30.67
C ILE A 984 32.94 -9.87 -30.91
N GLU A 985 32.36 -11.08 -30.81
CA GLU A 985 33.07 -12.34 -30.97
C GLU A 985 33.60 -12.51 -32.40
N PHE A 986 32.81 -12.12 -33.42
CA PHE A 986 33.24 -12.10 -34.82
C PHE A 986 34.34 -11.04 -35.06
N TRP A 987 34.20 -9.83 -34.51
CA TRP A 987 35.25 -8.80 -34.62
C TRP A 987 36.57 -9.23 -33.96
N GLN A 988 36.51 -9.75 -32.73
CA GLN A 988 37.68 -10.28 -32.02
C GLN A 988 38.30 -11.47 -32.76
N THR A 989 37.48 -12.36 -33.32
CA THR A 989 37.94 -13.48 -34.14
C THR A 989 38.72 -12.99 -35.36
N LEU A 990 38.18 -12.02 -36.12
CA LEU A 990 38.86 -11.43 -37.28
C LEU A 990 40.17 -10.73 -36.88
N LYS A 991 40.15 -9.96 -35.78
CA LYS A 991 41.34 -9.28 -35.24
C LYS A 991 42.46 -10.24 -34.79
N ASN A 992 42.10 -11.44 -34.33
CA ASN A 992 43.02 -12.47 -33.88
C ASN A 992 43.48 -13.42 -35.00
N LEU A 993 42.90 -13.31 -36.21
CA LEU A 993 43.43 -13.96 -37.41
C LEU A 993 44.57 -13.11 -37.99
N SER A 994 45.70 -13.76 -38.29
CA SER A 994 46.92 -13.13 -38.81
C SER A 994 46.87 -12.93 -40.32
#